data_AF-A0A099K976-F1
#
_entry.id   AF-A0A099K976-F1
#
_cell.length_a   1.000
_cell.length_b   1.000
_cell.length_c   1.000
_cell.angle_alpha   90.00
_cell.angle_beta   90.00
_cell.angle_gamma   90.00
#
_symmetry.space_group_name_H-M   'P 1'
#
loop_
_entity.id
_entity.type
_entity.pdbx_description
1 polymer ?
#
loop_
_entity_poly.entity_id
_entity_poly.type
_entity_poly.pdbx_seq_one_letter_code
_entity_poly.pdbx_strand_id
1 'polypeptide(L)'
;MITKKSNQAFRFSEFEAIPQANLLIKRSQKKRLEPKVMSLLVLLASKNGDVVTRSEILATLWPNIVVGDEVISQLIYSLRNALVDDAKNPKYIETIPKKGYRFIAEVKVTNADFPAEKIPEKSAEKNTRIESSESSESSESLNNNSQVSSKNKWLISTCLVLISTFFYTWFVSNDNLAKSVTNLAIQNILPVTQDIGVEGDFSFHKDHNKMLYISSQLKRVDLYLKTLGNNQSEQMTNDDWIESSPLWLDKNTITYIRKKSGQFQIIRHVLTKEPEVVYESEHAIFHLTLKTNEPFSISFIEYDNYQHNKLHEVKSINLLNNKVSYLHESTLHLPSDILYQVYSLDGQTLYFFNNSDQVKEIISLDLKNNQYKTITNKFSWVEHIALLDSGNLLISGEVSATKGIWQLNINNQTIKSILPSSSGQRITRAKFKQNQIYYATYKSSTNQVIADIKQQSFDFLPKLNSDANEYYGVYSTDNKTMYFVSNRTGFYEVWSYNLNTQKTKQVTQLQASFIYKPVISNTKNRLAVVYKKEELTLSIISLTTGKPIKESTIPSMKYPLTWSKDDSHIYISEHIKQVNIYQYDSETLDAKLIQTNAGLFAKENSGETGLTLIDYKVNGLINKDINTGKITPLMQPIANLDYLVPGELKAFEHSILTVIKEGPSRHIQEYVMANGQQAASVKLLMELPDRSRVTDFNSDGTKAIFFKTDAPKGDIMTIQLSQ
;
A
#
# COMPACT_ATOMS: atom_id res chain seq x y z
N MET A 1 -33.90 -21.63 -11.18
CA MET A 1 -33.94 -22.25 -9.84
C MET A 1 -32.53 -22.71 -9.48
N ILE A 2 -31.89 -22.13 -8.47
CA ILE A 2 -30.70 -22.71 -7.81
C ILE A 2 -31.08 -22.89 -6.35
N THR A 3 -31.78 -23.99 -6.06
CA THR A 3 -32.55 -24.16 -4.81
C THR A 3 -32.02 -25.34 -3.99
N LYS A 4 -31.90 -25.10 -2.67
CA LYS A 4 -31.56 -26.05 -1.59
C LYS A 4 -30.18 -26.75 -1.60
N LYS A 5 -29.51 -27.00 -2.73
CA LYS A 5 -28.22 -27.76 -2.72
C LYS A 5 -26.94 -26.96 -2.45
N SER A 6 -26.91 -25.64 -2.64
CA SER A 6 -25.66 -24.85 -2.55
C SER A 6 -25.22 -24.42 -1.14
N ASN A 7 -25.90 -24.88 -0.09
CA ASN A 7 -25.66 -24.46 1.30
C ASN A 7 -25.19 -25.61 2.23
N GLN A 8 -24.98 -26.82 1.69
CA GLN A 8 -24.40 -27.93 2.44
C GLN A 8 -22.91 -27.68 2.69
N ALA A 9 -22.36 -28.28 3.75
CA ALA A 9 -20.92 -28.29 3.95
C ALA A 9 -20.22 -29.11 2.84
N PHE A 10 -18.98 -28.75 2.50
CA PHE A 10 -18.19 -29.52 1.54
C PHE A 10 -16.70 -29.44 1.86
N ARG A 11 -16.01 -30.53 1.56
CA ARG A 11 -14.55 -30.65 1.68
C ARG A 11 -13.90 -30.63 0.31
N PHE A 12 -12.68 -30.08 0.26
CA PHE A 12 -11.80 -30.14 -0.90
C PHE A 12 -10.36 -30.12 -0.39
N SER A 13 -9.53 -31.09 -0.78
CA SER A 13 -8.20 -31.29 -0.19
C SER A 13 -8.26 -31.30 1.36
N GLU A 14 -7.50 -30.42 2.01
CA GLU A 14 -7.37 -30.22 3.45
C GLU A 14 -8.35 -29.21 4.08
N PHE A 15 -9.32 -28.72 3.30
CA PHE A 15 -10.30 -27.72 3.72
C PHE A 15 -11.71 -28.30 3.88
N GLU A 16 -12.47 -27.74 4.83
CA GLU A 16 -13.92 -27.90 4.97
C GLU A 16 -14.60 -26.53 4.98
N ALA A 17 -15.44 -26.26 3.99
CA ALA A 17 -16.27 -25.08 3.92
C ALA A 17 -17.66 -25.35 4.52
N ILE A 18 -18.13 -24.46 5.39
CA ILE A 18 -19.47 -24.45 5.97
C ILE A 18 -20.16 -23.14 5.54
N PRO A 19 -20.87 -23.12 4.39
CA PRO A 19 -21.40 -21.89 3.80
C PRO A 19 -22.35 -21.12 4.73
N GLN A 20 -23.24 -21.85 5.42
CA GLN A 20 -24.20 -21.31 6.40
C GLN A 20 -23.54 -20.40 7.46
N ALA A 21 -22.33 -20.75 7.91
CA ALA A 21 -21.59 -20.03 8.96
C ALA A 21 -20.56 -19.03 8.39
N ASN A 22 -20.42 -18.96 7.06
CA ASN A 22 -19.28 -18.38 6.34
C ASN A 22 -17.92 -18.85 6.89
N LEU A 23 -17.82 -20.12 7.27
CA LEU A 23 -16.64 -20.66 7.94
C LEU A 23 -15.85 -21.58 7.00
N LEU A 24 -14.54 -21.38 6.96
CA LEU A 24 -13.58 -22.25 6.30
C LEU A 24 -12.68 -22.87 7.37
N ILE A 25 -12.63 -24.19 7.44
CA ILE A 25 -11.84 -24.92 8.42
C ILE A 25 -10.66 -25.59 7.70
N LYS A 26 -9.43 -25.35 8.18
CA LYS A 26 -8.21 -26.01 7.71
C LYS A 26 -7.54 -26.69 8.89
N ARG A 27 -7.50 -28.03 8.91
CA ARG A 27 -6.84 -28.82 9.98
C ARG A 27 -7.15 -28.28 11.40
N SER A 28 -8.45 -28.17 11.71
CA SER A 28 -9.03 -27.59 12.95
C SER A 28 -8.93 -26.07 13.16
N GLN A 29 -8.13 -25.33 12.39
CA GLN A 29 -8.16 -23.86 12.43
C GLN A 29 -9.40 -23.32 11.71
N LYS A 30 -10.15 -22.41 12.35
CA LYS A 30 -11.42 -21.85 11.88
C LYS A 30 -11.24 -20.41 11.35
N LYS A 31 -11.22 -20.21 10.03
CA LYS A 31 -11.17 -18.88 9.38
C LYS A 31 -12.57 -18.48 8.91
N ARG A 32 -13.15 -17.42 9.46
CA ARG A 32 -14.42 -16.86 8.96
C ARG A 32 -14.12 -16.02 7.72
N LEU A 33 -14.82 -16.31 6.62
CA LEU A 33 -14.72 -15.61 5.36
C LEU A 33 -15.76 -14.48 5.30
N GLU A 34 -15.51 -13.47 4.48
CA GLU A 34 -16.57 -12.54 4.08
C GLU A 34 -17.67 -13.31 3.31
N PRO A 35 -18.95 -12.91 3.41
CA PRO A 35 -20.04 -13.60 2.71
C PRO A 35 -19.88 -13.64 1.19
N LYS A 36 -19.21 -12.65 0.58
CA LYS A 36 -18.87 -12.68 -0.85
C LYS A 36 -17.78 -13.70 -1.17
N VAL A 37 -16.75 -13.80 -0.33
CA VAL A 37 -15.62 -14.74 -0.50
C VAL A 37 -16.12 -16.18 -0.37
N MET A 38 -17.01 -16.45 0.60
CA MET A 38 -17.69 -17.75 0.70
C MET A 38 -18.61 -18.01 -0.51
N SER A 39 -19.37 -17.01 -0.98
CA SER A 39 -20.21 -17.15 -2.18
C SER A 39 -19.39 -17.50 -3.43
N LEU A 40 -18.18 -16.95 -3.56
CA LEU A 40 -17.26 -17.25 -4.65
C LEU A 40 -16.75 -18.69 -4.57
N LEU A 41 -16.39 -19.15 -3.37
CA LEU A 41 -15.94 -20.52 -3.14
C LEU A 41 -17.03 -21.54 -3.47
N VAL A 42 -18.26 -21.30 -3.02
CA VAL A 42 -19.44 -22.12 -3.35
C VAL A 42 -19.67 -22.17 -4.87
N LEU A 43 -19.63 -21.02 -5.56
CA LEU A 43 -19.80 -20.98 -7.02
C LEU A 43 -18.73 -21.80 -7.75
N LEU A 44 -17.46 -21.49 -7.50
CA LEU A 44 -16.33 -22.15 -8.16
C LEU A 44 -16.36 -23.67 -7.88
N ALA A 45 -16.57 -24.09 -6.63
CA ALA A 45 -16.67 -25.50 -6.26
C ALA A 45 -17.88 -26.20 -6.93
N SER A 46 -19.05 -25.56 -6.98
CA SER A 46 -20.26 -26.12 -7.61
C SER A 46 -20.16 -26.32 -9.13
N LYS A 47 -19.15 -25.73 -9.77
CA LYS A 47 -18.84 -25.86 -11.19
C LYS A 47 -17.80 -26.96 -11.49
N ASN A 48 -17.26 -27.62 -10.46
CA ASN A 48 -16.56 -28.91 -10.55
C ASN A 48 -15.61 -29.10 -11.76
N GLY A 49 -14.66 -28.17 -11.96
CA GLY A 49 -13.70 -28.23 -13.07
C GLY A 49 -14.08 -27.44 -14.33
N ASP A 50 -15.28 -26.84 -14.41
CA ASP A 50 -15.61 -25.91 -15.48
C ASP A 50 -14.99 -24.51 -15.26
N VAL A 51 -14.79 -23.78 -16.35
CA VAL A 51 -14.34 -22.39 -16.33
C VAL A 51 -15.53 -21.48 -16.07
N VAL A 52 -15.60 -20.89 -14.89
CA VAL A 52 -16.60 -19.86 -14.56
C VAL A 52 -16.10 -18.53 -15.09
N THR A 53 -16.82 -17.97 -16.07
CA THR A 53 -16.46 -16.70 -16.70
C THR A 53 -16.54 -15.53 -15.72
N ARG A 54 -15.83 -14.43 -15.99
CA ARG A 54 -15.98 -13.17 -15.23
C ARG A 54 -17.46 -12.75 -15.16
N SER A 55 -18.15 -12.77 -16.29
CA SER A 55 -19.57 -12.42 -16.40
C SER A 55 -20.49 -13.37 -15.62
N GLU A 56 -20.19 -14.67 -15.53
CA GLU A 56 -20.93 -15.59 -14.63
C GLU A 56 -20.66 -15.33 -13.15
N ILE A 57 -19.42 -14.99 -12.78
CA ILE A 57 -19.08 -14.63 -11.40
C ILE A 57 -19.83 -13.37 -11.00
N LEU A 58 -19.86 -12.35 -11.87
CA LEU A 58 -20.74 -11.17 -11.73
C LEU A 58 -22.21 -11.60 -11.61
N ALA A 59 -22.76 -12.26 -12.62
CA ALA A 59 -24.18 -12.63 -12.67
C ALA A 59 -24.64 -13.64 -11.60
N THR A 60 -23.73 -14.29 -10.86
CA THR A 60 -24.09 -15.27 -9.81
C THR A 60 -23.82 -14.78 -8.39
N LEU A 61 -22.69 -14.11 -8.14
CA LEU A 61 -22.46 -13.47 -6.83
C LEU A 61 -23.29 -12.19 -6.73
N TRP A 62 -23.31 -11.41 -7.80
CA TRP A 62 -23.96 -10.11 -7.92
C TRP A 62 -25.14 -10.20 -8.91
N PRO A 63 -26.12 -11.12 -8.73
CA PRO A 63 -27.15 -11.47 -9.73
C PRO A 63 -28.18 -10.38 -10.00
N ASN A 64 -27.98 -9.20 -9.44
CA ASN A 64 -28.80 -8.02 -9.65
C ASN A 64 -27.91 -6.76 -9.71
N ILE A 65 -26.66 -6.83 -10.20
CA ILE A 65 -25.61 -5.83 -9.93
C ILE A 65 -24.40 -5.98 -10.88
N VAL A 66 -23.71 -4.88 -11.20
CA VAL A 66 -22.32 -4.89 -11.67
C VAL A 66 -21.41 -4.14 -10.71
N VAL A 67 -20.31 -4.81 -10.34
CA VAL A 67 -19.06 -4.22 -9.88
C VAL A 67 -18.10 -4.21 -11.07
N GLY A 68 -17.22 -3.20 -11.20
CA GLY A 68 -16.17 -3.24 -12.21
C GLY A 68 -15.21 -4.43 -12.01
N ASP A 69 -14.50 -4.83 -13.08
CA ASP A 69 -13.67 -6.05 -13.13
C ASP A 69 -12.52 -6.07 -12.08
N GLU A 70 -12.16 -4.88 -11.56
CA GLU A 70 -11.29 -4.67 -10.40
C GLU A 70 -11.76 -5.47 -9.16
N VAL A 71 -13.08 -5.55 -8.92
CA VAL A 71 -13.64 -6.21 -7.72
C VAL A 71 -13.67 -7.74 -7.85
N ILE A 72 -13.86 -8.31 -9.05
CA ILE A 72 -13.68 -9.76 -9.25
C ILE A 72 -12.23 -10.14 -8.91
N SER A 73 -11.29 -9.31 -9.34
CA SER A 73 -9.86 -9.50 -9.09
C SER A 73 -9.54 -9.43 -7.59
N GLN A 74 -10.14 -8.48 -6.87
CA GLN A 74 -10.04 -8.40 -5.40
C GLN A 74 -10.68 -9.59 -4.69
N LEU A 75 -11.83 -10.10 -5.16
CA LEU A 75 -12.52 -11.21 -4.50
C LEU A 75 -11.89 -12.57 -4.75
N ILE A 76 -11.32 -12.78 -5.95
CA ILE A 76 -10.41 -13.90 -6.21
C ILE A 76 -9.16 -13.79 -5.35
N TYR A 77 -8.58 -12.59 -5.17
CA TYR A 77 -7.45 -12.38 -4.27
C TYR A 77 -7.79 -12.71 -2.80
N SER A 78 -8.89 -12.19 -2.26
CA SER A 78 -9.36 -12.52 -0.90
C SER A 78 -9.68 -14.01 -0.73
N LEU A 79 -10.23 -14.68 -1.75
CA LEU A 79 -10.45 -16.13 -1.69
C LEU A 79 -9.13 -16.91 -1.77
N ARG A 80 -8.20 -16.51 -2.64
CA ARG A 80 -6.86 -17.11 -2.71
C ARG A 80 -6.10 -16.95 -1.39
N ASN A 81 -6.21 -15.81 -0.72
CA ASN A 81 -5.67 -15.58 0.63
C ASN A 81 -6.44 -16.34 1.74
N ALA A 82 -7.65 -16.82 1.47
CA ALA A 82 -8.37 -17.74 2.37
C ALA A 82 -7.93 -19.20 2.18
N LEU A 83 -7.69 -19.63 0.94
CA LEU A 83 -7.26 -20.98 0.58
C LEU A 83 -5.73 -21.20 0.66
N VAL A 84 -4.95 -20.12 0.74
CA VAL A 84 -3.48 -20.12 0.56
C VAL A 84 -3.12 -20.69 -0.82
N ASP A 85 -3.75 -20.11 -1.85
CA ASP A 85 -3.70 -20.53 -3.26
C ASP A 85 -2.98 -19.47 -4.12
N ASP A 86 -2.03 -19.87 -4.98
CA ASP A 86 -1.32 -18.93 -5.85
C ASP A 86 -2.04 -18.74 -7.19
N ALA A 87 -2.08 -17.49 -7.67
CA ALA A 87 -2.57 -17.16 -9.00
C ALA A 87 -1.68 -17.70 -10.14
N LYS A 88 -0.40 -17.98 -9.87
CA LYS A 88 0.59 -18.48 -10.84
C LYS A 88 0.75 -20.00 -10.82
N ASN A 89 0.78 -20.61 -9.63
CA ASN A 89 0.76 -22.06 -9.45
C ASN A 89 -0.50 -22.47 -8.66
N PRO A 90 -1.68 -22.48 -9.30
CA PRO A 90 -2.94 -22.73 -8.64
C PRO A 90 -3.04 -24.18 -8.16
N LYS A 91 -3.56 -24.36 -6.95
CA LYS A 91 -3.94 -25.65 -6.35
C LYS A 91 -5.46 -25.77 -6.23
N TYR A 92 -6.15 -24.63 -6.18
CA TYR A 92 -7.59 -24.55 -5.98
C TYR A 92 -8.29 -23.75 -7.07
N ILE A 93 -7.78 -22.55 -7.41
CA ILE A 93 -8.43 -21.63 -8.35
C ILE A 93 -7.44 -21.26 -9.45
N GLU A 94 -7.64 -21.81 -10.64
CA GLU A 94 -6.85 -21.46 -11.83
C GLU A 94 -7.37 -20.17 -12.48
N THR A 95 -6.45 -19.32 -12.98
CA THR A 95 -6.82 -18.16 -13.81
C THR A 95 -6.80 -18.55 -15.29
N ILE A 96 -7.92 -18.46 -16.00
CA ILE A 96 -7.95 -18.63 -17.46
C ILE A 96 -7.87 -17.25 -18.12
N PRO A 97 -6.74 -16.87 -18.76
CA PRO A 97 -6.53 -15.52 -19.27
C PRO A 97 -7.65 -15.06 -20.20
N LYS A 98 -8.10 -13.81 -20.00
CA LYS A 98 -9.21 -13.16 -20.74
C LYS A 98 -10.58 -13.87 -20.68
N LYS A 99 -10.76 -14.96 -19.91
CA LYS A 99 -12.04 -15.69 -19.80
C LYS A 99 -12.64 -15.68 -18.38
N GLY A 100 -11.88 -16.13 -17.38
CA GLY A 100 -12.46 -16.39 -16.06
C GLY A 100 -11.55 -17.22 -15.15
N TYR A 101 -12.18 -18.02 -14.30
CA TYR A 101 -11.50 -18.80 -13.26
C TYR A 101 -12.11 -20.21 -13.16
N ARG A 102 -11.28 -21.21 -12.87
CA ARG A 102 -11.70 -22.62 -12.78
C ARG A 102 -11.34 -23.19 -11.41
N PHE A 103 -12.24 -23.94 -10.78
CA PHE A 103 -11.91 -24.69 -9.56
C PHE A 103 -11.32 -26.04 -9.95
N ILE A 104 -10.07 -26.30 -9.56
CA ILE A 104 -9.30 -27.47 -10.00
C ILE A 104 -9.11 -28.53 -8.91
N ALA A 105 -9.54 -28.26 -7.67
CA ALA A 105 -9.51 -29.23 -6.59
C ALA A 105 -10.80 -30.08 -6.55
N GLU A 106 -10.67 -31.37 -6.27
CA GLU A 106 -11.79 -32.31 -6.12
C GLU A 106 -12.69 -31.92 -4.93
N VAL A 107 -14.00 -31.84 -5.16
CA VAL A 107 -15.00 -31.42 -4.16
C VAL A 107 -15.86 -32.60 -3.69
N LYS A 108 -15.96 -32.77 -2.37
CA LYS A 108 -16.74 -33.83 -1.71
C LYS A 108 -17.71 -33.21 -0.70
N VAL A 109 -19.01 -33.29 -0.99
CA VAL A 109 -20.07 -32.74 -0.11
C VAL A 109 -20.11 -33.51 1.21
N THR A 110 -20.07 -32.81 2.35
CA THR A 110 -20.20 -33.42 3.68
C THR A 110 -21.63 -33.30 4.20
N ASN A 111 -22.32 -34.43 4.27
CA ASN A 111 -23.60 -34.56 4.96
C ASN A 111 -23.36 -34.56 6.48
N ALA A 112 -23.21 -33.37 7.06
CA ALA A 112 -23.06 -33.16 8.49
C ALA A 112 -24.05 -32.08 8.97
N ASP A 113 -25.10 -32.50 9.67
CA ASP A 113 -26.03 -31.60 10.33
C ASP A 113 -25.37 -31.03 11.60
N PHE A 114 -25.00 -29.75 11.56
CA PHE A 114 -24.41 -29.06 12.70
C PHE A 114 -25.51 -28.49 13.64
N PRO A 115 -25.54 -28.87 14.93
CA PRO A 115 -26.51 -28.33 15.88
C PRO A 115 -26.34 -26.82 16.09
N ALA A 116 -27.45 -26.11 16.29
CA ALA A 116 -27.44 -24.71 16.69
C ALA A 116 -27.13 -24.59 18.20
N GLU A 117 -25.90 -24.22 18.52
CA GLU A 117 -25.46 -24.01 19.90
C GLU A 117 -25.97 -22.68 20.47
N LYS A 118 -26.39 -22.68 21.74
CA LYS A 118 -27.16 -21.59 22.36
C LYS A 118 -26.26 -20.51 22.97
N ILE A 119 -26.71 -19.26 22.90
CA ILE A 119 -26.16 -18.14 23.68
C ILE A 119 -26.65 -18.28 25.14
N PRO A 120 -25.76 -18.27 26.15
CA PRO A 120 -26.16 -18.12 27.55
C PRO A 120 -26.46 -16.64 27.86
N GLU A 121 -27.62 -16.37 28.47
CA GLU A 121 -27.97 -15.05 29.00
C GLU A 121 -27.39 -14.80 30.40
N LYS A 122 -27.57 -13.57 30.91
CA LYS A 122 -27.16 -13.16 32.27
C LYS A 122 -27.77 -14.04 33.35
N SER A 123 -27.02 -14.24 34.44
CA SER A 123 -27.58 -14.42 35.77
C SER A 123 -26.94 -13.44 36.76
N ALA A 124 -27.78 -12.70 37.49
CA ALA A 124 -27.45 -12.21 38.82
C ALA A 124 -27.67 -13.38 39.82
N GLU A 125 -27.40 -13.31 41.12
CA GLU A 125 -27.18 -12.18 42.04
C GLU A 125 -26.57 -12.71 43.35
N LYS A 126 -26.01 -11.83 44.22
CA LYS A 126 -26.45 -11.61 45.63
C LYS A 126 -25.35 -11.00 46.53
N ASN A 127 -25.76 -10.10 47.44
CA ASN A 127 -24.91 -9.28 48.31
C ASN A 127 -24.91 -9.70 49.79
N THR A 128 -23.80 -9.41 50.47
CA THR A 128 -23.70 -8.83 51.85
C THR A 128 -22.28 -8.23 51.95
N ARG A 129 -22.06 -6.89 52.07
CA ARG A 129 -22.30 -5.96 53.20
C ARG A 129 -21.47 -6.37 54.45
N ILE A 130 -20.56 -5.54 54.97
CA ILE A 130 -20.69 -4.38 55.89
C ILE A 130 -19.41 -3.49 55.69
N GLU A 131 -19.46 -2.16 55.47
CA GLU A 131 -19.23 -1.04 56.43
C GLU A 131 -17.99 -1.20 57.36
N SER A 132 -17.18 -0.20 57.74
CA SER A 132 -16.93 1.23 57.39
C SER A 132 -15.43 1.54 57.77
N SER A 133 -14.82 2.74 57.89
CA SER A 133 -15.16 4.18 57.96
C SER A 133 -13.98 5.03 57.41
N GLU A 134 -13.95 6.35 57.59
CA GLU A 134 -12.77 7.21 57.31
C GLU A 134 -11.61 7.02 58.34
N SER A 135 -10.37 7.45 58.08
CA SER A 135 -9.93 8.86 58.29
C SER A 135 -8.47 9.10 57.83
N SER A 136 -8.04 10.38 57.83
CA SER A 136 -6.83 10.90 57.17
C SER A 136 -5.92 11.74 58.09
N GLU A 137 -4.69 11.99 57.64
CA GLU A 137 -3.69 12.94 58.19
C GLU A 137 -3.10 12.55 59.57
N SER A 138 -1.80 12.73 59.84
CA SER A 138 -1.11 14.02 59.91
C SER A 138 0.44 13.86 59.95
N SER A 139 1.19 14.92 60.29
CA SER A 139 2.62 15.11 60.00
C SER A 139 3.52 15.37 61.23
N GLU A 140 4.85 15.33 61.03
CA GLU A 140 5.92 15.86 61.93
C GLU A 140 6.18 15.10 63.26
N SER A 141 7.38 15.11 63.90
CA SER A 141 8.72 15.63 63.53
C SER A 141 9.89 15.02 64.36
N LEU A 142 11.12 15.18 63.85
CA LEU A 142 12.43 15.40 64.53
C LEU A 142 13.11 14.39 65.51
N ASN A 143 14.46 14.37 65.37
CA ASN A 143 15.51 13.94 66.31
C ASN A 143 15.64 12.43 66.64
N ASN A 144 16.85 11.84 66.76
CA ASN A 144 18.06 12.43 67.34
C ASN A 144 19.43 11.91 66.78
N ASN A 145 20.50 12.57 67.23
CA ASN A 145 21.92 12.44 66.84
C ASN A 145 22.56 11.03 66.80
N SER A 146 23.59 10.89 65.95
CA SER A 146 24.87 10.29 66.36
C SER A 146 26.05 11.11 65.82
N GLN A 147 27.13 11.26 66.59
CA GLN A 147 28.28 12.13 66.27
C GLN A 147 29.43 11.34 65.64
N VAL A 148 30.08 11.90 64.61
CA VAL A 148 31.31 11.35 64.01
C VAL A 148 32.48 12.32 64.23
N SER A 149 33.64 11.80 64.68
CA SER A 149 34.72 12.63 65.23
C SER A 149 35.61 13.30 64.16
N SER A 150 36.21 14.43 64.55
CA SER A 150 36.75 15.45 63.65
C SER A 150 38.24 15.35 63.35
N LYS A 151 38.79 14.16 63.07
CA LYS A 151 40.22 14.00 62.69
C LYS A 151 40.51 13.63 61.23
N ASN A 152 39.59 12.98 60.51
CA ASN A 152 39.86 12.51 59.14
C ASN A 152 39.16 13.34 58.03
N LYS A 153 38.73 14.58 58.31
CA LYS A 153 38.01 15.41 57.33
C LYS A 153 38.81 15.68 56.05
N TRP A 154 40.14 15.86 56.15
CA TRP A 154 40.98 16.07 54.96
C TRP A 154 40.99 14.84 54.04
N LEU A 155 41.14 13.62 54.59
CA LEU A 155 41.13 12.38 53.79
C LEU A 155 39.83 12.20 53.01
N ILE A 156 38.67 12.51 53.62
CA ILE A 156 37.37 12.44 52.94
C ILE A 156 37.31 13.48 51.80
N SER A 157 37.79 14.70 52.02
CA SER A 157 37.90 15.72 50.96
C SER A 157 38.86 15.30 49.84
N THR A 158 40.03 14.73 50.15
CA THR A 158 40.98 14.26 49.13
C THR A 158 40.41 13.11 48.33
N CYS A 159 39.72 12.16 48.96
CA CYS A 159 39.01 11.09 48.25
C CYS A 159 37.87 11.63 47.39
N LEU A 160 37.08 12.60 47.86
CA LEU A 160 36.02 13.23 47.04
C LEU A 160 36.59 14.03 45.86
N VAL A 161 37.74 14.69 46.01
CA VAL A 161 38.44 15.37 44.90
C VAL A 161 39.06 14.38 43.93
N LEU A 162 39.64 13.27 44.40
CA LEU A 162 40.17 12.22 43.53
C LEU A 162 39.05 11.50 42.78
N ILE A 163 37.92 11.20 43.44
CA ILE A 163 36.71 10.66 42.81
C ILE A 163 36.13 11.66 41.82
N SER A 164 36.02 12.95 42.15
CA SER A 164 35.49 13.95 41.20
C SER A 164 36.43 14.22 40.04
N THR A 165 37.76 14.21 40.23
CA THR A 165 38.71 14.28 39.11
C THR A 165 38.74 13.00 38.28
N PHE A 166 38.56 11.81 38.88
CA PHE A 166 38.43 10.56 38.13
C PHE A 166 37.13 10.54 37.32
N PHE A 167 36.00 10.94 37.91
CA PHE A 167 34.75 11.12 37.17
C PHE A 167 34.87 12.21 36.12
N TYR A 168 35.57 13.32 36.37
CA TYR A 168 35.77 14.37 35.38
C TYR A 168 36.67 13.92 34.23
N THR A 169 37.78 13.21 34.49
CA THR A 169 38.62 12.66 33.42
C THR A 169 37.94 11.52 32.67
N TRP A 170 37.15 10.68 33.35
CA TRP A 170 36.32 9.65 32.73
C TRP A 170 35.17 10.25 31.90
N PHE A 171 34.54 11.32 32.38
CA PHE A 171 33.51 12.06 31.64
C PHE A 171 34.11 12.82 30.45
N VAL A 172 35.27 13.45 30.59
CA VAL A 172 35.98 14.13 29.49
C VAL A 172 36.60 13.14 28.48
N SER A 173 37.06 11.96 28.92
CA SER A 173 37.47 10.91 27.98
C SER A 173 36.26 10.29 27.27
N ASN A 174 35.16 10.05 28.00
CA ASN A 174 33.91 9.59 27.41
C ASN A 174 33.25 10.64 26.52
N ASP A 175 33.39 11.95 26.78
CA ASP A 175 32.92 13.02 25.89
C ASP A 175 33.70 13.00 24.56
N ASN A 176 34.99 12.65 24.60
CA ASN A 176 35.77 12.44 23.38
C ASN A 176 35.42 11.12 22.65
N LEU A 177 34.64 10.22 23.27
CA LEU A 177 33.95 9.10 22.61
C LEU A 177 32.50 9.45 22.20
N ALA A 178 31.82 10.30 22.97
CA ALA A 178 30.42 10.74 22.80
C ALA A 178 30.26 11.91 21.83
N LYS A 179 31.37 12.47 21.32
CA LYS A 179 31.43 13.25 20.07
C LYS A 179 30.97 12.47 18.83
N SER A 180 30.56 11.20 18.97
CA SER A 180 29.92 10.42 17.92
C SER A 180 28.43 10.82 17.73
N VAL A 181 28.17 11.64 16.70
CA VAL A 181 26.85 11.88 16.06
C VAL A 181 25.85 12.79 16.81
N THR A 182 26.32 13.81 17.53
CA THR A 182 25.48 14.92 18.04
C THR A 182 25.24 16.01 16.99
N ASN A 183 24.28 15.75 16.09
CA ASN A 183 23.73 16.67 15.07
C ASN A 183 24.66 17.02 13.90
N LEU A 184 25.03 16.00 13.13
CA LEU A 184 25.45 16.19 11.74
C LEU A 184 24.29 16.84 10.96
N ALA A 185 24.51 18.00 10.35
CA ALA A 185 23.56 18.67 9.49
C ALA A 185 23.73 18.19 8.03
N ILE A 186 22.64 18.17 7.25
CA ILE A 186 22.75 17.96 5.80
C ILE A 186 23.36 19.24 5.20
N GLN A 187 24.53 19.11 4.58
CA GLN A 187 25.17 20.20 3.83
C GLN A 187 24.63 20.25 2.40
N ASN A 188 24.67 19.11 1.69
CA ASN A 188 24.20 18.98 0.31
C ASN A 188 23.51 17.63 0.10
N ILE A 189 22.61 17.59 -0.89
CA ILE A 189 22.12 16.36 -1.50
C ILE A 189 22.46 16.44 -2.99
N LEU A 190 23.17 15.44 -3.51
CA LEU A 190 23.69 15.42 -4.89
C LEU A 190 23.31 14.11 -5.60
N PRO A 191 23.01 14.14 -6.91
CA PRO A 191 22.85 12.92 -7.71
C PRO A 191 24.21 12.24 -7.88
N VAL A 192 24.21 10.91 -7.76
CA VAL A 192 25.37 10.02 -8.00
C VAL A 192 25.27 9.38 -9.38
N THR A 193 24.04 9.16 -9.82
CA THR A 193 23.61 8.64 -11.12
C THR A 193 22.42 9.47 -11.62
N GLN A 194 22.15 9.41 -12.92
CA GLN A 194 21.08 10.13 -13.62
C GLN A 194 20.63 9.34 -14.86
N ASP A 195 20.80 8.02 -14.87
CA ASP A 195 20.56 7.21 -16.07
C ASP A 195 19.05 6.99 -16.28
N ILE A 196 18.63 6.70 -17.51
CA ILE A 196 17.20 6.58 -17.83
C ILE A 196 16.63 5.32 -17.19
N GLY A 197 15.82 5.45 -16.14
CA GLY A 197 15.06 4.33 -15.58
C GLY A 197 14.63 4.51 -14.13
N VAL A 198 14.55 3.38 -13.42
CA VAL A 198 14.46 3.32 -11.96
C VAL A 198 15.67 2.56 -11.44
N GLU A 199 16.58 3.27 -10.79
CA GLU A 199 17.76 2.72 -10.16
C GLU A 199 17.45 2.21 -8.75
N GLY A 200 18.03 1.07 -8.38
CA GLY A 200 17.62 0.28 -7.22
C GLY A 200 18.79 -0.18 -6.37
N ASP A 201 18.84 -1.49 -6.07
CA ASP A 201 19.86 -2.09 -5.21
C ASP A 201 21.28 -1.74 -5.66
N PHE A 202 22.08 -1.19 -4.74
CA PHE A 202 23.46 -0.81 -5.01
C PHE A 202 24.43 -1.30 -3.92
N SER A 203 25.71 -1.43 -4.26
CA SER A 203 26.77 -1.80 -3.33
C SER A 203 28.12 -1.21 -3.72
N PHE A 204 28.91 -0.82 -2.74
CA PHE A 204 30.18 -0.14 -2.94
C PHE A 204 31.35 -1.11 -2.92
N HIS A 205 32.32 -0.86 -3.79
CA HIS A 205 33.65 -1.41 -3.60
C HIS A 205 34.25 -0.82 -2.32
N LYS A 206 34.90 -1.66 -1.52
CA LYS A 206 35.51 -1.28 -0.23
C LYS A 206 36.56 -0.18 -0.39
N ASP A 207 37.65 -0.49 -1.09
CA ASP A 207 38.85 0.36 -1.15
C ASP A 207 38.91 1.34 -2.35
N HIS A 208 37.90 1.37 -3.20
CA HIS A 208 37.91 2.08 -4.49
C HIS A 208 36.63 2.89 -4.69
N ASN A 209 36.71 3.88 -5.60
CA ASN A 209 35.60 4.76 -5.93
C ASN A 209 34.63 4.10 -6.94
N LYS A 210 34.27 2.82 -6.73
CA LYS A 210 33.38 2.04 -7.58
C LYS A 210 32.07 1.68 -6.85
N MET A 211 30.97 1.65 -7.59
CA MET A 211 29.62 1.28 -7.16
C MET A 211 29.01 0.33 -8.19
N LEU A 212 28.46 -0.80 -7.73
CA LEU A 212 27.50 -1.58 -8.51
C LEU A 212 26.10 -1.07 -8.20
N TYR A 213 25.22 -1.04 -9.19
CA TYR A 213 23.81 -0.74 -9.00
C TYR A 213 22.94 -1.43 -10.05
N ILE A 214 21.68 -1.67 -9.68
CA ILE A 214 20.64 -2.17 -10.59
C ILE A 214 19.94 -0.98 -11.25
N SER A 215 19.69 -1.04 -12.56
CA SER A 215 18.82 -0.09 -13.26
C SER A 215 17.71 -0.80 -14.02
N SER A 216 16.46 -0.40 -13.76
CA SER A 216 15.26 -0.95 -14.38
C SER A 216 14.79 -0.08 -15.54
N GLN A 217 14.82 -0.66 -16.75
CA GLN A 217 14.48 0.02 -18.00
C GLN A 217 13.39 -0.75 -18.75
N LEU A 218 12.15 -0.22 -18.71
CA LEU A 218 10.92 -0.73 -19.34
C LEU A 218 10.52 -2.16 -18.95
N LYS A 219 11.31 -3.16 -19.37
CA LYS A 219 11.10 -4.60 -19.12
C LYS A 219 12.37 -5.34 -18.68
N ARG A 220 13.57 -4.74 -18.80
CA ARG A 220 14.81 -5.30 -18.27
C ARG A 220 15.19 -4.66 -16.94
N VAL A 221 16.03 -5.36 -16.20
CA VAL A 221 16.57 -4.95 -14.91
C VAL A 221 18.02 -5.40 -14.88
N ASP A 222 18.89 -4.59 -15.48
CA ASP A 222 20.30 -4.92 -15.73
C ASP A 222 21.21 -4.43 -14.58
N LEU A 223 22.36 -5.08 -14.42
CA LEU A 223 23.42 -4.68 -13.50
C LEU A 223 24.38 -3.69 -14.18
N TYR A 224 24.73 -2.62 -13.48
CA TYR A 224 25.66 -1.58 -13.92
C TYR A 224 26.80 -1.35 -12.93
N LEU A 225 27.95 -0.95 -13.47
CA LEU A 225 29.16 -0.57 -12.74
C LEU A 225 29.46 0.92 -12.99
N LYS A 226 29.50 1.72 -11.92
CA LYS A 226 29.89 3.13 -11.98
C LYS A 226 31.20 3.37 -11.25
N THR A 227 32.06 4.22 -11.83
CA THR A 227 33.13 4.88 -11.09
C THR A 227 32.59 6.22 -10.58
N LEU A 228 32.48 6.37 -9.26
CA LEU A 228 31.98 7.58 -8.61
C LEU A 228 32.87 8.78 -8.98
N GLY A 229 32.26 9.92 -9.28
CA GLY A 229 32.95 11.10 -9.82
C GLY A 229 33.21 11.05 -11.34
N ASN A 230 32.92 9.94 -12.03
CA ASN A 230 32.75 9.89 -13.47
C ASN A 230 31.25 9.86 -13.81
N ASN A 231 30.85 10.61 -14.84
CA ASN A 231 29.46 10.63 -15.30
C ASN A 231 29.06 9.33 -16.02
N GLN A 232 30.00 8.60 -16.62
CA GLN A 232 29.70 7.35 -17.33
C GLN A 232 29.40 6.17 -16.40
N SER A 233 28.64 5.21 -16.92
CA SER A 233 28.23 3.95 -16.27
C SER A 233 28.44 2.81 -17.28
N GLU A 234 28.93 1.66 -16.83
CA GLU A 234 29.22 0.48 -17.65
C GLU A 234 28.15 -0.60 -17.41
N GLN A 235 27.58 -1.18 -18.46
CA GLN A 235 26.57 -2.24 -18.34
C GLN A 235 27.26 -3.59 -18.18
N MET A 236 26.98 -4.30 -17.08
CA MET A 236 27.64 -5.56 -16.68
C MET A 236 26.86 -6.82 -17.10
N THR A 237 25.53 -6.75 -17.19
CA THR A 237 24.65 -7.81 -17.69
C THR A 237 23.75 -7.26 -18.79
N ASN A 238 23.42 -8.06 -19.80
CA ASN A 238 22.66 -7.63 -20.98
C ASN A 238 21.94 -8.83 -21.64
N ASP A 239 21.31 -9.68 -20.83
CA ASP A 239 20.56 -10.85 -21.28
C ASP A 239 19.04 -10.67 -20.98
N ASP A 240 18.29 -11.77 -20.83
CA ASP A 240 16.85 -11.77 -20.55
C ASP A 240 16.50 -12.27 -19.13
N TRP A 241 17.47 -12.26 -18.21
CA TRP A 241 17.23 -12.37 -16.77
C TRP A 241 16.88 -11.00 -16.16
N ILE A 242 16.63 -11.00 -14.85
CA ILE A 242 16.30 -9.84 -14.02
C ILE A 242 17.25 -9.86 -12.82
N GLU A 243 18.16 -8.89 -12.74
CA GLU A 243 19.15 -8.81 -11.67
C GLU A 243 18.62 -8.09 -10.42
N SER A 244 19.12 -8.48 -9.25
CA SER A 244 18.83 -7.83 -7.97
C SER A 244 19.92 -8.09 -6.93
N SER A 245 19.95 -7.26 -5.88
CA SER A 245 20.83 -7.37 -4.71
C SER A 245 22.33 -7.64 -5.01
N PRO A 246 23.01 -6.78 -5.81
CA PRO A 246 24.43 -6.93 -6.08
C PRO A 246 25.28 -6.56 -4.86
N LEU A 247 26.40 -7.27 -4.68
CA LEU A 247 27.39 -7.07 -3.63
C LEU A 247 28.81 -7.22 -4.19
N TRP A 248 29.76 -6.46 -3.64
CA TRP A 248 31.18 -6.72 -3.80
C TRP A 248 31.63 -7.74 -2.75
N LEU A 249 32.42 -8.74 -3.15
CA LEU A 249 33.06 -9.69 -2.23
C LEU A 249 34.50 -9.28 -1.92
N ASP A 250 35.24 -8.86 -2.95
CA ASP A 250 36.63 -8.44 -2.86
C ASP A 250 36.93 -7.29 -3.87
N LYS A 251 38.17 -7.19 -4.36
CA LYS A 251 38.61 -6.17 -5.33
C LYS A 251 38.16 -6.41 -6.77
N ASN A 252 37.85 -7.65 -7.13
CA ASN A 252 37.55 -8.10 -8.49
C ASN A 252 36.45 -9.18 -8.57
N THR A 253 35.88 -9.60 -7.44
CA THR A 253 34.75 -10.55 -7.38
C THR A 253 33.49 -9.90 -6.84
N ILE A 254 32.38 -10.14 -7.53
CA ILE A 254 31.04 -9.65 -7.19
C ILE A 254 30.07 -10.82 -7.05
N THR A 255 28.94 -10.60 -6.40
CA THR A 255 27.80 -11.54 -6.39
C THR A 255 26.48 -10.80 -6.53
N TYR A 256 25.47 -11.46 -7.11
CA TYR A 256 24.14 -10.90 -7.32
C TYR A 256 23.11 -12.03 -7.49
N ILE A 257 21.83 -11.71 -7.29
CA ILE A 257 20.71 -12.59 -7.66
C ILE A 257 20.34 -12.28 -9.11
N ARG A 258 20.09 -13.30 -9.92
CA ARG A 258 19.34 -13.16 -11.18
C ARG A 258 18.13 -14.08 -11.22
N LYS A 259 17.09 -13.67 -11.94
CA LYS A 259 15.82 -14.39 -12.03
C LYS A 259 15.27 -14.49 -13.45
N LYS A 260 14.77 -15.65 -13.87
CA LYS A 260 14.12 -15.87 -15.17
C LYS A 260 13.05 -16.96 -15.09
N SER A 261 11.87 -16.70 -15.66
CA SER A 261 10.73 -17.63 -15.80
C SER A 261 10.15 -18.29 -14.53
N GLY A 262 10.79 -18.15 -13.36
CA GLY A 262 10.46 -18.86 -12.12
C GLY A 262 11.73 -19.17 -11.33
N GLN A 263 12.80 -19.52 -12.05
CA GLN A 263 14.14 -19.78 -11.53
C GLN A 263 14.75 -18.54 -10.87
N PHE A 264 15.47 -18.77 -9.77
CA PHE A 264 16.38 -17.82 -9.13
C PHE A 264 17.76 -18.44 -9.03
N GLN A 265 18.79 -17.67 -9.37
CA GLN A 265 20.19 -18.07 -9.26
C GLN A 265 20.96 -17.03 -8.46
N ILE A 266 21.90 -17.46 -7.61
CA ILE A 266 22.95 -16.61 -7.07
C ILE A 266 24.18 -16.82 -7.95
N ILE A 267 24.70 -15.70 -8.46
CA ILE A 267 25.85 -15.66 -9.33
C ILE A 267 27.06 -15.16 -8.55
N ARG A 268 28.23 -15.75 -8.83
CA ARG A 268 29.54 -15.25 -8.46
C ARG A 268 30.28 -14.88 -9.74
N HIS A 269 30.72 -13.64 -9.86
CA HIS A 269 31.37 -13.16 -11.08
C HIS A 269 32.70 -12.51 -10.69
N VAL A 270 33.80 -13.14 -11.08
CA VAL A 270 35.13 -12.51 -11.08
C VAL A 270 35.23 -11.72 -12.38
N LEU A 271 35.38 -10.39 -12.33
CA LEU A 271 35.18 -9.45 -13.46
C LEU A 271 36.10 -9.66 -14.68
N THR A 272 37.00 -10.66 -14.64
CA THR A 272 37.90 -11.05 -15.72
C THR A 272 37.66 -12.50 -16.18
N LYS A 273 36.47 -13.05 -15.90
CA LYS A 273 36.04 -14.44 -16.19
C LYS A 273 34.53 -14.47 -16.40
N GLU A 274 34.04 -15.54 -17.03
CA GLU A 274 32.60 -15.80 -17.12
C GLU A 274 31.92 -15.90 -15.75
N PRO A 275 30.64 -15.49 -15.61
CA PRO A 275 29.87 -15.63 -14.37
C PRO A 275 29.57 -17.09 -14.00
N GLU A 276 29.76 -17.44 -12.72
CA GLU A 276 29.55 -18.76 -12.14
C GLU A 276 28.21 -18.83 -11.40
N VAL A 277 27.37 -19.83 -11.71
CA VAL A 277 26.18 -20.14 -10.88
C VAL A 277 26.64 -20.94 -9.66
N VAL A 278 26.53 -20.34 -8.47
CA VAL A 278 26.96 -20.95 -7.20
C VAL A 278 25.80 -21.53 -6.40
N TYR A 279 24.57 -21.10 -6.69
CA TYR A 279 23.34 -21.61 -6.09
C TYR A 279 22.15 -21.36 -7.02
N GLU A 280 21.18 -22.28 -7.03
CA GLU A 280 19.97 -22.23 -7.85
C GLU A 280 18.75 -22.73 -7.05
N SER A 281 17.59 -22.14 -7.31
CA SER A 281 16.35 -22.43 -6.58
C SER A 281 15.09 -22.12 -7.43
N GLU A 282 14.00 -22.81 -7.13
CA GLU A 282 12.63 -22.42 -7.53
C GLU A 282 12.01 -21.42 -6.55
N HIS A 283 12.53 -21.34 -5.33
CA HIS A 283 12.05 -20.44 -4.29
C HIS A 283 12.59 -19.03 -4.54
N ALA A 284 11.79 -18.02 -4.17
CA ALA A 284 12.13 -16.63 -4.43
C ALA A 284 13.22 -16.15 -3.49
N ILE A 285 14.45 -16.11 -4.00
CA ILE A 285 15.62 -15.55 -3.31
C ILE A 285 15.42 -14.04 -3.17
N PHE A 286 15.53 -13.55 -1.94
CA PHE A 286 15.34 -12.17 -1.55
C PHE A 286 16.52 -11.68 -0.69
N HIS A 287 17.15 -10.60 -1.17
CA HIS A 287 18.22 -9.85 -0.53
C HIS A 287 19.46 -10.66 -0.10
N LEU A 288 20.61 -10.40 -0.73
CA LEU A 288 21.90 -10.93 -0.31
C LEU A 288 22.52 -10.03 0.76
N THR A 289 23.12 -10.66 1.78
CA THR A 289 23.78 -9.96 2.89
C THR A 289 25.13 -10.61 3.20
N LEU A 290 26.21 -9.84 3.22
CA LEU A 290 27.54 -10.31 3.64
C LEU A 290 27.57 -10.66 5.13
N LYS A 291 28.18 -11.80 5.47
CA LYS A 291 28.52 -12.16 6.84
C LYS A 291 29.80 -11.45 7.26
N THR A 292 29.70 -10.56 8.24
CA THR A 292 30.77 -9.61 8.64
C THR A 292 32.04 -10.27 9.18
N ASN A 293 31.90 -11.45 9.81
CA ASN A 293 33.02 -12.21 10.40
C ASN A 293 33.54 -13.37 9.52
N GLU A 294 32.97 -13.60 8.34
CA GLU A 294 33.32 -14.74 7.48
C GLU A 294 33.44 -14.31 6.00
N PRO A 295 34.67 -14.07 5.49
CA PRO A 295 34.89 -13.65 4.10
C PRO A 295 34.29 -14.63 3.09
N PHE A 296 33.72 -14.08 2.02
CA PHE A 296 33.02 -14.81 0.95
C PHE A 296 31.77 -15.60 1.38
N SER A 297 31.34 -15.52 2.64
CA SER A 297 30.04 -16.07 3.04
C SER A 297 28.96 -14.99 3.03
N ILE A 298 27.86 -15.31 2.36
CA ILE A 298 26.65 -14.48 2.30
C ILE A 298 25.46 -15.25 2.87
N SER A 299 24.43 -14.51 3.24
CA SER A 299 23.15 -15.05 3.68
C SER A 299 22.00 -14.39 2.93
N PHE A 300 20.98 -15.19 2.63
CA PHE A 300 19.83 -14.80 1.83
C PHE A 300 18.55 -15.41 2.37
N ILE A 301 17.41 -14.79 2.07
CA ILE A 301 16.09 -15.26 2.47
C ILE A 301 15.46 -15.94 1.25
N GLU A 302 14.88 -17.13 1.42
CA GLU A 302 14.03 -17.74 0.41
C GLU A 302 12.56 -17.63 0.83
N TYR A 303 11.69 -17.40 -0.15
CA TYR A 303 10.24 -17.41 0.03
C TYR A 303 9.59 -18.45 -0.88
N ASP A 304 8.48 -19.05 -0.43
CA ASP A 304 7.69 -20.01 -1.22
C ASP A 304 7.20 -19.41 -2.56
N ASN A 305 7.14 -18.07 -2.67
CA ASN A 305 6.84 -17.35 -3.91
C ASN A 305 7.36 -15.90 -3.88
N TYR A 306 7.41 -15.28 -5.05
CA TYR A 306 7.93 -13.91 -5.28
C TYR A 306 7.05 -12.76 -4.76
N GLN A 307 5.97 -13.02 -4.01
CA GLN A 307 5.22 -11.94 -3.33
C GLN A 307 5.68 -11.75 -1.87
N HIS A 308 6.63 -12.57 -1.39
CA HIS A 308 7.13 -12.55 -0.01
C HIS A 308 6.07 -12.97 1.05
N ASN A 309 4.96 -13.57 0.61
CA ASN A 309 3.83 -13.91 1.49
C ASN A 309 4.08 -15.06 2.50
N LYS A 310 5.19 -15.80 2.35
CA LYS A 310 5.58 -16.86 3.30
C LYS A 310 7.06 -17.20 3.15
N LEU A 311 7.82 -17.02 4.25
CA LEU A 311 9.19 -17.51 4.42
C LEU A 311 9.28 -19.01 4.11
N HIS A 312 10.27 -19.36 3.29
CA HIS A 312 10.68 -20.74 3.04
C HIS A 312 11.80 -21.12 4.00
N GLU A 313 12.90 -20.34 3.97
CA GLU A 313 14.15 -20.64 4.67
C GLU A 313 15.04 -19.39 4.76
N VAL A 314 15.95 -19.34 5.74
CA VAL A 314 17.07 -18.39 5.76
C VAL A 314 18.36 -19.18 5.57
N LYS A 315 19.03 -18.99 4.43
CA LYS A 315 20.22 -19.75 4.04
C LYS A 315 21.46 -18.88 4.14
N SER A 316 22.59 -19.53 4.41
CA SER A 316 23.94 -19.02 4.20
C SER A 316 24.65 -19.88 3.18
N ILE A 317 25.55 -19.29 2.39
CA ILE A 317 26.41 -20.01 1.46
C ILE A 317 27.82 -19.42 1.48
N ASN A 318 28.83 -20.28 1.54
CA ASN A 318 30.22 -19.89 1.33
C ASN A 318 30.54 -19.95 -0.17
N LEU A 319 30.85 -18.79 -0.76
CA LEU A 319 31.00 -18.59 -2.20
C LEU A 319 32.37 -19.06 -2.76
N LEU A 320 33.17 -19.80 -1.99
CA LEU A 320 34.43 -20.40 -2.46
C LEU A 320 34.36 -21.92 -2.59
N ASN A 321 33.40 -22.58 -1.92
CA ASN A 321 33.21 -24.03 -1.95
C ASN A 321 31.73 -24.42 -2.18
N ASN A 322 30.86 -23.43 -2.40
CA ASN A 322 29.42 -23.52 -2.62
C ASN A 322 28.67 -24.31 -1.52
N LYS A 323 29.25 -24.42 -0.32
CA LYS A 323 28.61 -25.08 0.83
C LYS A 323 27.50 -24.20 1.38
N VAL A 324 26.27 -24.70 1.28
CA VAL A 324 25.08 -24.11 1.91
C VAL A 324 24.97 -24.57 3.37
N SER A 325 24.54 -23.67 4.25
CA SER A 325 24.14 -23.96 5.63
C SER A 325 22.87 -23.20 5.99
N TYR A 326 21.98 -23.86 6.74
CA TYR A 326 20.71 -23.32 7.22
C TYR A 326 20.97 -22.42 8.43
N LEU A 327 20.35 -21.24 8.50
CA LEU A 327 20.49 -20.31 9.63
C LEU A 327 19.38 -20.46 10.67
N HIS A 328 18.35 -21.26 10.39
CA HIS A 328 17.40 -21.73 11.40
C HIS A 328 17.58 -23.24 11.61
N GLU A 329 17.62 -23.64 12.89
CA GLU A 329 17.38 -25.05 13.25
C GLU A 329 15.87 -25.31 13.12
N SER A 330 15.46 -26.58 12.92
CA SER A 330 14.04 -26.96 12.78
C SER A 330 13.16 -26.70 14.01
N THR A 331 13.75 -26.19 15.09
CA THR A 331 13.14 -25.72 16.34
C THR A 331 12.89 -24.20 16.38
N LEU A 332 13.51 -23.42 15.48
CA LEU A 332 13.48 -21.95 15.52
C LEU A 332 12.28 -21.40 14.73
N HIS A 333 11.23 -20.98 15.43
CA HIS A 333 10.04 -20.37 14.84
C HIS A 333 10.28 -18.91 14.40
N LEU A 334 10.90 -18.73 13.23
CA LEU A 334 11.03 -17.42 12.57
C LEU A 334 9.64 -16.87 12.14
N PRO A 335 9.45 -15.53 12.08
CA PRO A 335 8.22 -14.94 11.56
C PRO A 335 7.95 -15.31 10.09
N SER A 336 6.68 -15.30 9.70
CA SER A 336 6.24 -15.74 8.36
C SER A 336 6.65 -14.80 7.22
N ASP A 337 6.99 -13.54 7.51
CA ASP A 337 7.59 -12.60 6.57
C ASP A 337 8.68 -11.76 7.28
N ILE A 338 9.91 -11.82 6.76
CA ILE A 338 11.09 -11.16 7.31
C ILE A 338 11.91 -10.48 6.21
N LEU A 339 12.16 -9.18 6.34
CA LEU A 339 12.73 -8.34 5.29
C LEU A 339 14.08 -7.74 5.70
N TYR A 340 14.97 -7.61 4.71
CA TYR A 340 16.24 -6.84 4.76
C TYR A 340 17.16 -7.19 5.93
N GLN A 341 17.64 -8.43 5.97
CA GLN A 341 18.54 -8.90 7.01
C GLN A 341 19.95 -8.27 6.94
N VAL A 342 20.55 -7.92 8.08
CA VAL A 342 21.92 -7.40 8.19
C VAL A 342 22.63 -7.93 9.44
N TYR A 343 23.91 -8.29 9.31
CA TYR A 343 24.73 -8.76 10.45
C TYR A 343 25.19 -7.62 11.35
N SER A 344 25.44 -7.92 12.63
CA SER A 344 26.24 -7.09 13.55
C SER A 344 27.72 -7.04 13.14
N LEU A 345 28.48 -6.09 13.70
CA LEU A 345 29.92 -5.93 13.40
C LEU A 345 30.76 -7.18 13.70
N ASP A 346 30.37 -7.96 14.73
CA ASP A 346 31.01 -9.21 15.13
C ASP A 346 30.45 -10.46 14.43
N GLY A 347 29.39 -10.30 13.63
CA GLY A 347 28.69 -11.36 12.90
C GLY A 347 28.00 -12.42 13.76
N GLN A 348 27.79 -12.16 15.06
CA GLN A 348 27.07 -13.08 15.97
C GLN A 348 25.56 -12.80 16.04
N THR A 349 25.11 -11.61 15.62
CA THR A 349 23.69 -11.22 15.59
C THR A 349 23.25 -10.91 14.17
N LEU A 350 22.02 -11.29 13.82
CA LEU A 350 21.34 -10.92 12.58
C LEU A 350 20.13 -10.03 12.91
N TYR A 351 20.05 -8.84 12.31
CA TYR A 351 18.92 -7.93 12.44
C TYR A 351 18.03 -7.99 11.19
N PHE A 352 16.71 -8.01 11.34
CA PHE A 352 15.75 -7.99 10.22
C PHE A 352 14.42 -7.35 10.64
N PHE A 353 13.59 -6.97 9.67
CA PHE A 353 12.23 -6.46 9.89
C PHE A 353 11.19 -7.57 9.74
N ASN A 354 10.50 -7.93 10.82
CA ASN A 354 9.27 -8.73 10.77
C ASN A 354 8.14 -7.87 10.19
N ASN A 355 7.53 -8.35 9.10
CA ASN A 355 6.43 -7.68 8.40
C ASN A 355 5.12 -8.49 8.44
N SER A 356 5.08 -9.58 9.22
CA SER A 356 3.94 -10.49 9.33
C SER A 356 2.66 -9.75 9.80
N ASP A 357 1.49 -10.14 9.28
CA ASP A 357 0.20 -9.45 9.48
C ASP A 357 -0.17 -9.06 10.93
N GLN A 358 0.36 -9.77 11.93
CA GLN A 358 0.06 -9.55 13.35
C GLN A 358 1.03 -8.59 14.06
N VAL A 359 2.28 -8.49 13.62
CA VAL A 359 3.33 -7.70 14.32
C VAL A 359 4.33 -7.13 13.31
N LYS A 360 4.54 -5.81 13.38
CA LYS A 360 5.57 -5.11 12.60
C LYS A 360 6.66 -4.57 13.52
N GLU A 361 7.87 -5.05 13.33
CA GLU A 361 8.96 -4.81 14.28
C GLU A 361 10.34 -5.12 13.68
N ILE A 362 11.37 -4.48 14.19
CA ILE A 362 12.77 -4.84 13.93
C ILE A 362 13.23 -5.78 15.04
N ILE A 363 13.73 -6.95 14.66
CA ILE A 363 14.14 -8.05 15.53
C ILE A 363 15.66 -8.24 15.39
N SER A 364 16.32 -8.62 16.49
CA SER A 364 17.67 -9.19 16.51
C SER A 364 17.61 -10.68 16.82
N LEU A 365 18.32 -11.52 16.07
CA LEU A 365 18.52 -12.95 16.32
C LEU A 365 19.99 -13.21 16.70
N ASP A 366 20.21 -13.75 17.89
CA ASP A 366 21.48 -14.30 18.35
C ASP A 366 21.72 -15.66 17.68
N LEU A 367 22.77 -15.76 16.87
CA LEU A 367 23.11 -16.94 16.06
C LEU A 367 23.95 -17.99 16.81
N LYS A 368 24.26 -17.74 18.09
CA LYS A 368 24.95 -18.70 18.97
C LYS A 368 23.94 -19.41 19.89
N ASN A 369 22.91 -18.68 20.33
CA ASN A 369 21.92 -19.16 21.30
C ASN A 369 20.53 -19.38 20.66
N ASN A 370 20.37 -19.11 19.37
CA ASN A 370 19.11 -19.18 18.61
C ASN A 370 17.95 -18.44 19.29
N GLN A 371 18.24 -17.28 19.91
CA GLN A 371 17.28 -16.44 20.61
C GLN A 371 16.99 -15.16 19.82
N TYR A 372 15.71 -14.84 19.64
CA TYR A 372 15.29 -13.58 19.02
C TYR A 372 14.76 -12.58 20.04
N LYS A 373 14.91 -11.29 19.75
CA LYS A 373 14.48 -10.18 20.61
C LYS A 373 14.02 -8.99 19.76
N THR A 374 12.84 -8.45 20.08
CA THR A 374 12.35 -7.17 19.52
C THR A 374 13.28 -6.02 19.92
N ILE A 375 13.76 -5.26 18.94
CA ILE A 375 14.48 -4.00 19.14
C ILE A 375 13.50 -2.83 19.13
N THR A 376 12.54 -2.79 18.18
CA THR A 376 11.48 -1.77 18.18
C THR A 376 10.31 -2.12 17.26
N ASN A 377 9.10 -1.70 17.62
CA ASN A 377 7.86 -1.82 16.83
C ASN A 377 7.38 -0.48 16.23
N LYS A 378 8.24 0.56 16.24
CA LYS A 378 7.88 1.93 15.82
C LYS A 378 7.84 2.16 14.29
N PHE A 379 8.27 1.18 13.49
CA PHE A 379 8.26 1.26 12.03
C PHE A 379 7.01 0.59 11.45
N SER A 380 6.16 1.35 10.76
CA SER A 380 5.01 0.82 10.02
C SER A 380 5.43 0.07 8.74
N TRP A 381 6.62 0.40 8.22
CA TRP A 381 7.21 -0.20 7.03
C TRP A 381 8.74 -0.01 6.99
N VAL A 382 9.47 -0.96 6.41
CA VAL A 382 10.92 -0.89 6.19
C VAL A 382 11.24 -1.28 4.74
N GLU A 383 12.06 -0.46 4.09
CA GLU A 383 12.53 -0.62 2.70
C GLU A 383 13.96 -1.14 2.64
N HIS A 384 14.79 -0.91 3.67
CA HIS A 384 16.14 -1.45 3.78
C HIS A 384 16.66 -1.27 5.21
N ILE A 385 17.54 -2.18 5.64
CA ILE A 385 18.35 -2.01 6.86
C ILE A 385 19.82 -2.13 6.45
N ALA A 386 20.63 -1.16 6.86
CA ALA A 386 22.09 -1.19 6.76
C ALA A 386 22.72 -1.04 8.16
N LEU A 387 23.93 -1.59 8.32
CA LEU A 387 24.76 -1.38 9.50
C LEU A 387 25.56 -0.08 9.35
N LEU A 388 25.73 0.66 10.44
CA LEU A 388 26.66 1.78 10.57
C LEU A 388 27.94 1.33 11.28
N ASP A 389 29.06 2.01 11.03
CA ASP A 389 30.36 1.73 11.69
C ASP A 389 30.29 1.86 13.23
N SER A 390 29.28 2.56 13.76
CA SER A 390 28.97 2.65 15.20
C SER A 390 28.20 1.44 15.77
N GLY A 391 27.95 0.40 14.96
CA GLY A 391 27.13 -0.76 15.32
C GLY A 391 25.61 -0.49 15.33
N ASN A 392 25.18 0.74 15.04
CA ASN A 392 23.76 1.11 14.96
C ASN A 392 23.16 0.82 13.58
N LEU A 393 21.82 0.85 13.46
CA LEU A 393 21.14 0.60 12.19
C LEU A 393 20.77 1.90 11.47
N LEU A 394 20.98 1.91 10.15
CA LEU A 394 20.47 2.90 9.20
C LEU A 394 19.31 2.27 8.43
N ILE A 395 18.13 2.88 8.51
CA ILE A 395 16.88 2.30 8.01
C ILE A 395 16.22 3.29 7.05
N SER A 396 15.97 2.88 5.81
CA SER A 396 14.98 3.56 4.97
C SER A 396 13.62 2.92 5.22
N GLY A 397 12.63 3.72 5.60
CA GLY A 397 11.35 3.21 6.09
C GLY A 397 10.39 4.31 6.57
N GLU A 398 9.32 3.89 7.23
CA GLU A 398 8.24 4.77 7.68
C GLU A 398 8.05 4.71 9.21
N VAL A 399 8.02 5.88 9.85
CA VAL A 399 7.77 6.07 11.28
C VAL A 399 6.72 7.16 11.43
N SER A 400 5.63 6.89 12.16
CA SER A 400 4.53 7.86 12.36
C SER A 400 4.03 8.50 11.05
N ALA A 401 3.74 7.67 10.04
CA ALA A 401 3.38 8.06 8.66
C ALA A 401 4.45 8.88 7.88
N THR A 402 5.57 9.24 8.50
CA THR A 402 6.69 9.93 7.83
C THR A 402 7.62 8.90 7.20
N LYS A 403 7.77 8.95 5.87
CA LYS A 403 8.77 8.15 5.13
C LYS A 403 10.12 8.85 5.15
N GLY A 404 11.22 8.12 5.18
CA GLY A 404 12.55 8.72 5.19
C GLY A 404 13.69 7.76 5.49
N ILE A 405 14.85 8.34 5.79
CA ILE A 405 16.04 7.66 6.31
C ILE A 405 16.16 7.99 7.80
N TRP A 406 16.34 6.94 8.61
CA TRP A 406 16.34 6.97 10.06
C TRP A 406 17.57 6.26 10.62
N GLN A 407 18.13 6.77 11.71
CA GLN A 407 19.09 6.05 12.55
C GLN A 407 18.35 5.43 13.73
N LEU A 408 18.48 4.12 13.93
CA LEU A 408 18.03 3.41 15.13
C LEU A 408 19.24 3.03 15.97
N ASN A 409 19.30 3.55 17.20
CA ASN A 409 20.25 3.10 18.20
C ASN A 409 19.75 1.79 18.83
N ILE A 410 20.52 0.71 18.69
CA ILE A 410 20.08 -0.64 19.10
C ILE A 410 20.03 -0.78 20.63
N ASN A 411 20.94 -0.08 21.33
CA ASN A 411 21.12 -0.22 22.78
C ASN A 411 20.05 0.51 23.60
N ASN A 412 19.60 1.70 23.15
CA ASN A 412 18.61 2.51 23.85
C ASN A 412 17.28 2.71 23.08
N GLN A 413 17.13 2.07 21.91
CA GLN A 413 15.91 2.09 21.08
C GLN A 413 15.46 3.50 20.63
N THR A 414 16.36 4.49 20.65
CA THR A 414 16.10 5.83 20.13
C THR A 414 16.15 5.81 18.60
N ILE A 415 15.19 6.49 17.98
CA ILE A 415 15.11 6.66 16.53
C ILE A 415 15.28 8.15 16.23
N LYS A 416 16.23 8.47 15.34
CA LYS A 416 16.51 9.83 14.88
C LYS A 416 16.24 9.92 13.39
N SER A 417 15.47 10.92 12.96
CA SER A 417 15.33 11.22 11.53
C SER A 417 16.64 11.80 11.00
N ILE A 418 17.06 11.35 9.82
CA ILE A 418 18.19 11.94 9.09
C ILE A 418 17.66 12.72 7.89
N LEU A 419 16.83 12.07 7.07
CA LEU A 419 16.19 12.68 5.91
C LEU A 419 14.71 12.26 5.85
N PRO A 420 13.75 13.12 6.19
CA PRO A 420 12.35 12.90 5.81
C PRO A 420 12.22 13.00 4.27
N SER A 421 11.49 12.06 3.67
CA SER A 421 11.24 12.00 2.23
C SER A 421 10.10 12.95 1.84
N SER A 422 10.15 13.51 0.62
CA SER A 422 9.04 14.33 0.12
C SER A 422 7.79 13.47 -0.16
N SER A 423 6.62 14.12 -0.15
CA SER A 423 5.36 13.45 -0.50
C SER A 423 5.44 12.92 -1.93
N GLY A 424 5.27 11.61 -2.12
CA GLY A 424 5.40 10.95 -3.44
C GLY A 424 6.77 10.31 -3.72
N GLN A 425 7.82 10.70 -2.98
CA GLN A 425 9.13 10.04 -3.05
C GLN A 425 9.22 8.88 -2.05
N ARG A 426 9.61 7.71 -2.54
CA ARG A 426 9.93 6.49 -1.77
C ARG A 426 11.44 6.30 -1.78
N ILE A 427 12.06 6.09 -0.63
CA ILE A 427 13.49 5.76 -0.53
C ILE A 427 13.59 4.24 -0.40
N THR A 428 14.07 3.58 -1.44
CA THR A 428 14.05 2.11 -1.56
C THR A 428 15.25 1.45 -0.89
N ARG A 429 16.39 2.14 -0.84
CA ARG A 429 17.64 1.68 -0.20
C ARG A 429 18.37 2.85 0.44
N ALA A 430 19.06 2.61 1.55
CA ALA A 430 20.01 3.55 2.13
C ALA A 430 21.23 2.80 2.69
N LYS A 431 22.45 3.29 2.41
CA LYS A 431 23.74 2.74 2.89
C LYS A 431 24.71 3.87 3.23
N PHE A 432 25.57 3.67 4.23
CA PHE A 432 26.61 4.62 4.62
C PHE A 432 27.96 4.27 3.98
N LYS A 433 28.72 5.28 3.55
CA LYS A 433 30.13 5.15 3.15
C LYS A 433 30.84 6.49 3.33
N GLN A 434 32.00 6.50 4.01
CA GLN A 434 32.91 7.64 4.09
C GLN A 434 32.24 8.97 4.51
N ASN A 435 31.51 8.95 5.64
CA ASN A 435 30.73 10.08 6.18
C ASN A 435 29.62 10.63 5.26
N GLN A 436 29.17 9.84 4.28
CA GLN A 436 28.04 10.15 3.41
C GLN A 436 26.99 9.05 3.47
N ILE A 437 25.73 9.42 3.28
CA ILE A 437 24.61 8.46 3.13
C ILE A 437 24.20 8.45 1.67
N TYR A 438 24.38 7.30 1.03
CA TYR A 438 23.89 7.04 -0.31
C TYR A 438 22.51 6.40 -0.22
N TYR A 439 21.59 6.79 -1.09
CA TYR A 439 20.23 6.26 -1.09
C TYR A 439 19.61 6.21 -2.49
N ALA A 440 18.90 5.12 -2.77
CA ALA A 440 18.17 4.93 -4.02
C ALA A 440 16.75 5.47 -3.85
N THR A 441 16.27 6.17 -4.88
CA THR A 441 14.95 6.80 -4.88
C THR A 441 13.99 6.11 -5.84
N TYR A 442 12.70 6.20 -5.54
CA TYR A 442 11.61 5.87 -6.46
C TYR A 442 10.60 7.01 -6.36
N LYS A 443 10.42 7.74 -7.45
CA LYS A 443 9.50 8.88 -7.56
C LYS A 443 8.55 8.66 -8.73
N SER A 444 7.28 8.52 -8.40
CA SER A 444 6.18 8.55 -9.37
C SER A 444 5.29 9.74 -9.06
N SER A 445 5.34 10.76 -9.93
CA SER A 445 4.36 11.83 -9.96
C SER A 445 3.05 11.32 -10.55
N THR A 446 1.93 11.76 -10.00
CA THR A 446 0.62 11.61 -10.63
C THR A 446 0.01 12.99 -10.75
N ASN A 447 0.06 13.56 -11.95
CA ASN A 447 -0.26 14.95 -12.22
C ASN A 447 -1.72 15.12 -12.66
N GLN A 448 -2.35 16.24 -12.29
CA GLN A 448 -3.64 16.65 -12.84
C GLN A 448 -3.49 17.31 -14.20
N VAL A 449 -4.37 16.99 -15.14
CA VAL A 449 -4.36 17.54 -16.50
C VAL A 449 -5.80 17.84 -16.92
N ILE A 450 -5.99 18.97 -17.62
CA ILE A 450 -7.26 19.29 -18.27
C ILE A 450 -7.14 19.00 -19.76
N ALA A 451 -8.00 18.13 -20.25
CA ALA A 451 -8.29 18.00 -21.68
C ALA A 451 -9.24 19.12 -22.12
N ASP A 452 -8.85 19.92 -23.11
CA ASP A 452 -9.80 20.71 -23.89
C ASP A 452 -10.25 19.87 -25.09
N ILE A 453 -11.47 19.35 -25.01
CA ILE A 453 -11.99 18.35 -25.93
C ILE A 453 -12.32 18.97 -27.29
N LYS A 454 -12.60 20.28 -27.33
CA LYS A 454 -12.84 21.04 -28.57
C LYS A 454 -11.55 21.40 -29.30
N GLN A 455 -10.47 21.69 -28.55
CA GLN A 455 -9.16 22.04 -29.12
C GLN A 455 -8.24 20.82 -29.35
N GLN A 456 -8.65 19.63 -28.87
CA GLN A 456 -7.82 18.42 -28.83
C GLN A 456 -6.45 18.65 -28.16
N SER A 457 -6.44 19.44 -27.08
CA SER A 457 -5.22 19.89 -26.39
C SER A 457 -5.25 19.60 -24.89
N PHE A 458 -4.09 19.69 -24.24
CA PHE A 458 -3.89 19.40 -22.82
C PHE A 458 -3.27 20.58 -22.09
N ASP A 459 -3.91 21.04 -21.01
CA ASP A 459 -3.31 21.93 -20.01
C ASP A 459 -2.78 21.09 -18.84
N PHE A 460 -1.46 21.06 -18.68
CA PHE A 460 -0.74 20.32 -17.66
C PHE A 460 -0.59 21.08 -16.32
N LEU A 461 -1.33 22.17 -16.12
CA LEU A 461 -1.51 22.88 -14.85
C LEU A 461 -0.22 23.04 -14.01
N PRO A 462 0.87 23.60 -14.56
CA PRO A 462 2.20 23.61 -13.91
C PRO A 462 2.30 24.46 -12.62
N LYS A 463 1.22 25.15 -12.23
CA LYS A 463 1.10 25.86 -10.93
C LYS A 463 0.22 25.12 -9.91
N LEU A 464 -0.46 24.06 -10.32
CA LEU A 464 -1.19 23.14 -9.44
C LEU A 464 -0.27 21.98 -9.06
N ASN A 465 0.29 21.32 -10.09
CA ASN A 465 1.06 20.09 -10.00
C ASN A 465 2.38 20.27 -9.24
N SER A 466 2.85 19.18 -8.63
CA SER A 466 3.99 19.22 -7.70
C SER A 466 4.76 17.89 -7.70
N ASP A 467 5.69 17.73 -6.76
CA ASP A 467 6.38 16.46 -6.51
C ASP A 467 5.46 15.37 -5.90
N ALA A 468 4.26 15.76 -5.46
CA ALA A 468 3.29 14.89 -4.83
C ALA A 468 2.54 14.00 -5.85
N ASN A 469 1.55 13.26 -5.34
CA ASN A 469 0.52 12.66 -6.17
C ASN A 469 -0.77 13.47 -6.01
N GLU A 470 -1.34 13.88 -7.13
CA GLU A 470 -2.66 14.50 -7.23
C GLU A 470 -3.64 13.57 -7.96
N TYR A 471 -4.73 13.18 -7.29
CA TYR A 471 -5.78 12.30 -7.80
C TYR A 471 -7.16 12.98 -7.81
N TYR A 472 -8.12 12.35 -8.49
CA TYR A 472 -9.56 12.62 -8.33
C TYR A 472 -9.99 14.09 -8.47
N GLY A 473 -9.55 14.75 -9.53
CA GLY A 473 -9.98 16.10 -9.87
C GLY A 473 -11.46 16.16 -10.30
N VAL A 474 -12.19 17.14 -9.77
CA VAL A 474 -13.60 17.41 -10.06
C VAL A 474 -13.85 18.92 -10.18
N TYR A 475 -14.83 19.34 -10.98
CA TYR A 475 -15.17 20.76 -11.14
C TYR A 475 -16.15 21.24 -10.05
N SER A 476 -16.08 22.53 -9.72
CA SER A 476 -17.24 23.27 -9.19
C SER A 476 -18.31 23.39 -10.27
N THR A 477 -19.59 23.51 -9.88
CA THR A 477 -20.71 23.65 -10.82
C THR A 477 -20.60 24.87 -11.74
N ASP A 478 -19.93 25.93 -11.30
CA ASP A 478 -19.65 27.13 -12.08
C ASP A 478 -18.40 27.05 -12.98
N ASN A 479 -17.72 25.90 -13.03
CA ASN A 479 -16.47 25.63 -13.75
C ASN A 479 -15.29 26.56 -13.42
N LYS A 480 -15.34 27.39 -12.36
CA LYS A 480 -14.23 28.32 -12.01
C LYS A 480 -13.19 27.73 -11.07
N THR A 481 -13.55 26.68 -10.34
CA THR A 481 -12.68 26.02 -9.36
C THR A 481 -12.64 24.53 -9.63
N MET A 482 -11.47 23.95 -9.48
CA MET A 482 -11.24 22.52 -9.49
C MET A 482 -10.92 22.07 -8.07
N TYR A 483 -11.52 20.98 -7.60
CA TYR A 483 -11.15 20.31 -6.35
C TYR A 483 -10.45 19.00 -6.68
N PHE A 484 -9.43 18.64 -5.91
CA PHE A 484 -8.62 17.45 -6.16
C PHE A 484 -8.05 16.89 -4.85
N VAL A 485 -7.68 15.62 -4.85
CA VAL A 485 -7.00 14.96 -3.73
C VAL A 485 -5.49 15.09 -3.93
N SER A 486 -4.73 15.50 -2.92
CA SER A 486 -3.26 15.54 -2.99
C SER A 486 -2.62 15.14 -1.67
N ASN A 487 -1.51 14.38 -1.72
CA ASN A 487 -0.76 14.01 -0.52
C ASN A 487 0.34 15.01 -0.11
N ARG A 488 0.38 16.22 -0.69
CA ARG A 488 1.47 17.20 -0.54
C ARG A 488 1.79 17.70 0.89
N THR A 489 1.01 17.31 1.89
CA THR A 489 1.25 17.59 3.33
C THR A 489 1.91 16.42 4.06
N GLY A 490 2.17 15.30 3.38
CA GLY A 490 2.43 13.98 3.97
C GLY A 490 1.18 13.10 4.05
N PHE A 491 -0.01 13.70 4.19
CA PHE A 491 -1.30 13.01 4.22
C PHE A 491 -2.14 13.38 3.00
N TYR A 492 -3.04 12.49 2.58
CA TYR A 492 -4.03 12.85 1.56
C TYR A 492 -5.02 13.86 2.14
N GLU A 493 -5.22 14.95 1.40
CA GLU A 493 -6.19 16.01 1.71
C GLU A 493 -6.91 16.43 0.44
N VAL A 494 -8.10 17.03 0.56
CA VAL A 494 -8.74 17.75 -0.53
C VAL A 494 -8.14 19.16 -0.61
N TRP A 495 -7.81 19.55 -1.84
CA TRP A 495 -7.31 20.86 -2.23
C TRP A 495 -8.25 21.48 -3.27
N SER A 496 -8.20 22.79 -3.40
CA SER A 496 -8.84 23.53 -4.49
C SER A 496 -7.81 24.28 -5.31
N TYR A 497 -8.10 24.45 -6.60
CA TYR A 497 -7.34 25.25 -7.56
C TYR A 497 -8.32 26.14 -8.31
N ASN A 498 -8.18 27.45 -8.20
CA ASN A 498 -9.02 28.38 -8.95
C ASN A 498 -8.43 28.56 -10.36
N LEU A 499 -9.19 28.18 -11.38
CA LEU A 499 -8.70 28.04 -12.76
C LEU A 499 -8.31 29.40 -13.38
N ASN A 500 -8.97 30.48 -12.97
CA ASN A 500 -8.71 31.83 -13.48
C ASN A 500 -7.47 32.47 -12.82
N THR A 501 -7.35 32.39 -11.49
CA THR A 501 -6.24 33.01 -10.75
C THR A 501 -5.02 32.10 -10.58
N GLN A 502 -5.16 30.82 -10.94
CA GLN A 502 -4.14 29.78 -10.84
C GLN A 502 -3.59 29.58 -9.41
N LYS A 503 -4.44 29.86 -8.40
CA LYS A 503 -4.11 29.73 -6.97
C LYS A 503 -4.62 28.41 -6.40
N THR A 504 -3.75 27.66 -5.74
CA THR A 504 -4.10 26.49 -4.92
C THR A 504 -4.42 26.89 -3.47
N LYS A 505 -5.36 26.20 -2.82
CA LYS A 505 -5.61 26.26 -1.37
C LYS A 505 -5.88 24.86 -0.82
N GLN A 506 -5.36 24.53 0.36
CA GLN A 506 -5.80 23.35 1.11
C GLN A 506 -7.25 23.55 1.58
N VAL A 507 -8.10 22.55 1.37
CA VAL A 507 -9.51 22.58 1.81
C VAL A 507 -9.66 21.84 3.14
N THR A 508 -9.09 20.64 3.29
CA THR A 508 -9.31 19.78 4.47
C THR A 508 -8.07 19.54 5.33
N GLN A 509 -8.28 19.04 6.54
CA GLN A 509 -7.23 18.58 7.48
C GLN A 509 -7.64 17.23 8.11
N LEU A 510 -7.95 16.24 7.27
CA LEU A 510 -8.38 14.90 7.69
C LEU A 510 -7.23 14.04 8.24
N GLN A 511 -6.01 14.28 7.75
CA GLN A 511 -4.84 13.40 7.90
C GLN A 511 -5.14 11.98 7.39
N ALA A 512 -5.74 11.89 6.19
CA ALA A 512 -6.19 10.62 5.62
C ALA A 512 -5.02 9.81 5.03
N SER A 513 -5.07 8.48 5.22
CA SER A 513 -4.16 7.52 4.58
C SER A 513 -4.55 7.27 3.11
N PHE A 514 -5.81 7.51 2.75
CA PHE A 514 -6.28 7.62 1.37
C PHE A 514 -7.60 8.43 1.29
N ILE A 515 -7.85 9.13 0.19
CA ILE A 515 -9.13 9.79 -0.10
C ILE A 515 -9.61 9.33 -1.48
N TYR A 516 -10.85 8.84 -1.57
CA TYR A 516 -11.50 8.46 -2.82
C TYR A 516 -12.18 9.67 -3.48
N LYS A 517 -12.67 9.52 -4.72
CA LYS A 517 -13.25 10.63 -5.48
C LYS A 517 -14.32 11.40 -4.67
N PRO A 518 -14.12 12.70 -4.39
CA PRO A 518 -15.13 13.55 -3.78
C PRO A 518 -16.18 13.99 -4.82
N VAL A 519 -17.36 14.41 -4.36
CA VAL A 519 -18.36 15.08 -5.19
C VAL A 519 -18.80 16.40 -4.56
N ILE A 520 -18.81 17.46 -5.35
CA ILE A 520 -19.06 18.85 -4.92
C ILE A 520 -20.57 19.13 -4.99
N SER A 521 -21.10 19.84 -3.99
CA SER A 521 -22.50 20.23 -3.94
C SER A 521 -22.77 21.41 -4.90
N ASN A 522 -23.98 21.51 -5.40
CA ASN A 522 -24.36 22.44 -6.46
C ASN A 522 -24.34 23.91 -6.00
N THR A 523 -24.74 24.18 -4.76
CA THR A 523 -24.94 25.53 -4.20
C THR A 523 -24.51 25.69 -2.74
N LYS A 524 -24.69 24.67 -1.88
CA LYS A 524 -24.44 24.75 -0.41
C LYS A 524 -22.96 24.84 0.00
N ASN A 525 -22.03 24.88 -0.95
CA ASN A 525 -20.58 24.90 -0.73
C ASN A 525 -20.10 23.74 0.17
N ARG A 526 -20.58 22.53 -0.13
CA ARG A 526 -20.21 21.27 0.55
C ARG A 526 -19.48 20.33 -0.41
N LEU A 527 -18.76 19.36 0.13
CA LEU A 527 -18.41 18.13 -0.59
C LEU A 527 -18.89 16.90 0.18
N ALA A 528 -19.11 15.81 -0.53
CA ALA A 528 -19.30 14.47 0.03
C ALA A 528 -18.13 13.60 -0.43
N VAL A 529 -17.52 12.88 0.51
CA VAL A 529 -16.29 12.11 0.25
C VAL A 529 -16.22 10.87 1.13
N VAL A 530 -15.56 9.82 0.62
CA VAL A 530 -15.10 8.69 1.41
C VAL A 530 -13.58 8.73 1.53
N TYR A 531 -13.07 8.55 2.74
CA TYR A 531 -11.63 8.47 3.01
C TYR A 531 -11.33 7.32 3.97
N LYS A 532 -10.05 6.95 4.07
CA LYS A 532 -9.52 6.08 5.10
C LYS A 532 -8.61 6.88 6.03
N LYS A 533 -8.74 6.66 7.34
CA LYS A 533 -7.71 7.03 8.33
C LYS A 533 -7.18 5.76 8.96
N GLU A 534 -7.85 5.30 10.01
CA GLU A 534 -7.77 3.94 10.55
C GLU A 534 -8.84 3.07 9.87
N GLU A 535 -10.12 3.42 10.12
CA GLU A 535 -11.29 2.89 9.42
C GLU A 535 -11.62 3.66 8.13
N LEU A 536 -12.59 3.16 7.36
CA LEU A 536 -13.25 3.87 6.27
C LEU A 536 -14.36 4.78 6.82
N THR A 537 -14.40 6.03 6.36
CA THR A 537 -15.36 7.05 6.80
C THR A 537 -16.02 7.71 5.58
N LEU A 538 -17.36 7.81 5.60
CA LEU A 538 -18.14 8.71 4.74
C LEU A 538 -18.33 10.04 5.49
N SER A 539 -18.02 11.16 4.83
CA SER A 539 -18.12 12.49 5.45
C SER A 539 -18.67 13.54 4.49
N ILE A 540 -19.49 14.43 5.04
CA ILE A 540 -20.00 15.65 4.41
C ILE A 540 -19.22 16.81 5.00
N ILE A 541 -18.47 17.54 4.17
CA ILE A 541 -17.50 18.54 4.61
C ILE A 541 -17.88 19.91 4.07
N SER A 542 -17.79 20.95 4.90
CA SER A 542 -17.93 22.34 4.43
C SER A 542 -16.68 22.79 3.69
N LEU A 543 -16.82 23.24 2.44
CA LEU A 543 -15.72 23.80 1.66
C LEU A 543 -15.27 25.18 2.20
N THR A 544 -16.09 25.83 3.02
CA THR A 544 -15.76 27.10 3.69
C THR A 544 -14.79 26.86 4.86
N THR A 545 -15.08 25.89 5.73
CA THR A 545 -14.33 25.67 6.99
C THR A 545 -13.32 24.52 6.93
N GLY A 546 -13.44 23.63 5.94
CA GLY A 546 -12.60 22.43 5.81
C GLY A 546 -12.96 21.29 6.75
N LYS A 547 -14.01 21.44 7.56
CA LYS A 547 -14.40 20.48 8.61
C LYS A 547 -15.61 19.64 8.21
N PRO A 548 -15.69 18.38 8.70
CA PRO A 548 -16.94 17.61 8.70
C PRO A 548 -18.10 18.40 9.31
N ILE A 549 -19.22 18.41 8.60
CA ILE A 549 -20.55 18.76 9.08
C ILE A 549 -21.19 17.51 9.69
N LYS A 550 -21.04 16.37 8.99
CA LYS A 550 -21.54 15.06 9.38
C LYS A 550 -20.58 13.98 8.88
N GLU A 551 -20.35 12.94 9.69
CA GLU A 551 -19.54 11.79 9.31
C GLU A 551 -20.09 10.49 9.88
N SER A 552 -19.69 9.36 9.28
CA SER A 552 -20.08 8.01 9.69
C SER A 552 -19.03 6.98 9.25
N THR A 553 -18.61 6.10 10.15
CA THR A 553 -17.75 4.95 9.83
C THR A 553 -18.53 3.93 9.00
N ILE A 554 -17.95 3.46 7.89
CA ILE A 554 -18.61 2.57 6.93
C ILE A 554 -17.92 1.20 6.86
N PRO A 555 -18.64 0.07 6.91
CA PRO A 555 -18.04 -1.27 6.96
C PRO A 555 -17.54 -1.78 5.60
N SER A 556 -17.62 -0.96 4.54
CA SER A 556 -17.31 -1.34 3.15
C SER A 556 -17.24 -0.10 2.26
N MET A 557 -16.69 -0.25 1.06
CA MET A 557 -16.46 0.87 0.14
C MET A 557 -17.75 1.41 -0.49
N LYS A 558 -17.87 2.75 -0.47
CA LYS A 558 -18.99 3.52 -1.04
C LYS A 558 -18.46 4.62 -1.93
N TYR A 559 -19.07 4.84 -3.10
CA TYR A 559 -18.65 5.84 -4.07
C TYR A 559 -19.74 6.91 -4.22
N PRO A 560 -19.53 8.13 -3.69
CA PRO A 560 -20.37 9.28 -4.01
C PRO A 560 -20.37 9.54 -5.52
N LEU A 561 -21.55 9.69 -6.13
CA LEU A 561 -21.72 9.87 -7.57
C LEU A 561 -22.10 11.31 -7.94
N THR A 562 -23.10 11.87 -7.25
CA THR A 562 -23.58 13.25 -7.42
C THR A 562 -24.40 13.69 -6.19
N TRP A 563 -24.60 15.00 -6.03
CA TRP A 563 -25.63 15.59 -5.17
C TRP A 563 -26.97 15.67 -5.90
N SER A 564 -28.07 15.75 -5.15
CA SER A 564 -29.37 16.21 -5.67
C SER A 564 -29.33 17.71 -6.00
N LYS A 565 -30.23 18.15 -6.88
CA LYS A 565 -30.30 19.51 -7.47
C LYS A 565 -30.45 20.63 -6.43
N ASP A 566 -30.99 20.32 -5.27
CA ASP A 566 -31.21 21.18 -4.09
C ASP A 566 -30.18 20.98 -2.97
N ASP A 567 -29.18 20.13 -3.19
CA ASP A 567 -28.19 19.64 -2.23
C ASP A 567 -28.80 19.08 -0.93
N SER A 568 -30.03 18.56 -0.92
CA SER A 568 -30.58 17.86 0.27
C SER A 568 -30.02 16.45 0.43
N HIS A 569 -29.71 15.77 -0.68
CA HIS A 569 -29.25 14.38 -0.69
C HIS A 569 -27.99 14.17 -1.57
N ILE A 570 -27.35 13.02 -1.41
CA ILE A 570 -26.26 12.52 -2.26
C ILE A 570 -26.60 11.12 -2.76
N TYR A 571 -26.38 10.87 -4.06
CA TYR A 571 -26.49 9.53 -4.63
C TYR A 571 -25.14 8.82 -4.50
N ILE A 572 -25.17 7.66 -3.84
CA ILE A 572 -23.98 6.87 -3.48
C ILE A 572 -24.13 5.45 -4.01
N SER A 573 -23.06 4.93 -4.62
CA SER A 573 -22.96 3.55 -5.08
C SER A 573 -22.25 2.68 -4.04
N GLU A 574 -22.90 1.62 -3.55
CA GLU A 574 -22.38 0.81 -2.42
C GLU A 574 -21.94 -0.59 -2.84
N HIS A 575 -20.64 -0.88 -2.86
CA HIS A 575 -20.11 -2.10 -3.47
C HIS A 575 -20.07 -3.30 -2.49
N ILE A 576 -21.21 -3.62 -1.90
CA ILE A 576 -21.36 -4.66 -0.87
C ILE A 576 -21.56 -6.07 -1.47
N LYS A 577 -22.47 -6.88 -0.92
CA LYS A 577 -23.04 -8.04 -1.63
C LYS A 577 -23.52 -7.68 -3.04
N GLN A 578 -23.87 -6.41 -3.23
CA GLN A 578 -24.62 -5.87 -4.34
C GLN A 578 -24.40 -4.33 -4.49
N VAL A 579 -24.02 -3.82 -5.69
CA VAL A 579 -23.90 -2.39 -6.07
C VAL A 579 -25.26 -1.79 -6.41
N ASN A 580 -25.89 -1.23 -5.40
CA ASN A 580 -27.07 -0.41 -5.58
C ASN A 580 -26.67 1.07 -5.65
N ILE A 581 -27.56 1.90 -6.20
CA ILE A 581 -27.60 3.32 -5.86
C ILE A 581 -28.52 3.51 -4.65
N TYR A 582 -28.00 4.18 -3.64
CA TYR A 582 -28.73 4.70 -2.49
C TYR A 582 -28.73 6.23 -2.54
N GLN A 583 -29.80 6.83 -2.04
CA GLN A 583 -29.93 8.25 -1.73
C GLN A 583 -29.63 8.42 -0.24
N TYR A 584 -28.62 9.22 0.08
CA TYR A 584 -28.22 9.57 1.45
C TYR A 584 -28.71 10.98 1.77
N ASP A 585 -29.36 11.18 2.92
CA ASP A 585 -29.60 12.53 3.45
C ASP A 585 -28.27 13.22 3.80
N SER A 586 -28.12 14.50 3.45
CA SER A 586 -26.86 15.23 3.60
C SER A 586 -26.58 15.81 4.99
N GLU A 587 -27.55 15.78 5.91
CA GLU A 587 -27.40 16.20 7.32
C GLU A 587 -27.36 14.99 8.26
N THR A 588 -28.15 13.94 8.01
CA THR A 588 -28.24 12.76 8.87
C THR A 588 -27.35 11.59 8.44
N LEU A 589 -27.05 11.46 7.13
CA LEU A 589 -26.49 10.26 6.48
C LEU A 589 -27.39 9.01 6.53
N ASP A 590 -28.70 9.16 6.71
CA ASP A 590 -29.66 8.05 6.56
C ASP A 590 -29.80 7.63 5.09
N ALA A 591 -29.90 6.32 4.84
CA ALA A 591 -29.78 5.73 3.52
C ALA A 591 -31.12 5.13 3.01
N LYS A 592 -31.60 5.64 1.87
CA LYS A 592 -32.77 5.12 1.14
C LYS A 592 -32.32 4.41 -0.14
N LEU A 593 -32.72 3.15 -0.32
CA LEU A 593 -32.43 2.41 -1.55
C LEU A 593 -33.20 3.03 -2.74
N ILE A 594 -32.48 3.39 -3.81
CA ILE A 594 -33.08 3.96 -5.04
C ILE A 594 -33.19 2.92 -6.13
N GLN A 595 -32.09 2.23 -6.46
CA GLN A 595 -32.07 1.27 -7.56
C GLN A 595 -31.08 0.14 -7.28
N THR A 596 -31.59 -1.10 -7.31
CA THR A 596 -30.74 -2.29 -7.45
C THR A 596 -30.33 -2.43 -8.91
N ASN A 597 -29.18 -3.03 -9.20
CA ASN A 597 -28.57 -3.09 -10.54
C ASN A 597 -28.03 -1.75 -11.01
N ALA A 598 -27.52 -0.89 -10.13
CA ALA A 598 -27.11 0.45 -10.54
C ALA A 598 -25.90 0.99 -9.79
N GLY A 599 -25.07 1.74 -10.50
CA GLY A 599 -23.86 2.35 -9.96
C GLY A 599 -23.06 3.09 -11.03
N LEU A 600 -21.81 3.45 -10.70
CA LEU A 600 -20.86 4.22 -11.53
C LEU A 600 -21.29 5.65 -11.92
N PHE A 601 -22.56 5.88 -12.24
CA PHE A 601 -23.12 7.18 -12.62
C PHE A 601 -24.56 7.35 -12.14
N ALA A 602 -24.85 8.56 -11.63
CA ALA A 602 -26.18 9.06 -11.30
C ALA A 602 -26.20 10.57 -11.58
N LYS A 603 -27.31 11.10 -12.09
CA LYS A 603 -27.53 12.54 -12.29
C LYS A 603 -29.03 12.85 -12.33
N GLU A 604 -29.48 13.81 -11.51
CA GLU A 604 -30.84 14.33 -11.62
C GLU A 604 -31.03 15.15 -12.90
N ASN A 605 -32.21 15.06 -13.47
CA ASN A 605 -32.57 15.68 -14.74
C ASN A 605 -33.07 17.13 -14.54
N SER A 606 -33.41 17.79 -15.65
CA SER A 606 -33.98 19.15 -15.62
C SER A 606 -35.32 19.20 -14.88
N GLY A 607 -36.20 18.22 -15.13
CA GLY A 607 -37.49 18.02 -14.44
C GLY A 607 -37.36 17.42 -13.03
N GLU A 608 -38.32 17.76 -12.16
CA GLU A 608 -38.24 17.62 -10.69
C GLU A 608 -38.08 16.19 -10.14
N THR A 609 -38.44 15.16 -10.91
CA THR A 609 -38.51 13.77 -10.41
C THR A 609 -37.58 12.80 -11.13
N GLY A 610 -36.87 13.21 -12.18
CA GLY A 610 -36.11 12.30 -13.04
C GLY A 610 -34.66 12.09 -12.61
N LEU A 611 -34.23 10.84 -12.47
CA LEU A 611 -32.85 10.45 -12.18
C LEU A 611 -32.30 9.58 -13.33
N THR A 612 -31.35 10.12 -14.09
CA THR A 612 -30.58 9.35 -15.08
C THR A 612 -29.46 8.59 -14.37
N LEU A 613 -29.37 7.28 -14.59
CA LEU A 613 -28.39 6.39 -13.96
C LEU A 613 -28.01 5.23 -14.89
N ILE A 614 -26.87 4.60 -14.65
CA ILE A 614 -26.53 3.33 -15.30
C ILE A 614 -27.28 2.21 -14.60
N ASP A 615 -28.05 1.42 -15.36
CA ASP A 615 -28.64 0.16 -14.91
C ASP A 615 -28.04 -1.02 -15.67
N TYR A 616 -27.61 -2.02 -14.92
CA TYR A 616 -26.82 -3.14 -15.42
C TYR A 616 -27.67 -4.32 -15.93
N LYS A 617 -28.99 -4.38 -15.62
CA LYS A 617 -29.89 -5.36 -16.30
C LYS A 617 -30.01 -5.05 -17.78
N VAL A 618 -29.96 -3.75 -18.10
CA VAL A 618 -30.05 -3.23 -19.47
C VAL A 618 -28.69 -2.89 -20.08
N ASN A 619 -27.60 -3.10 -19.32
CA ASN A 619 -26.22 -2.81 -19.72
C ASN A 619 -26.04 -1.39 -20.30
N GLY A 620 -26.68 -0.38 -19.68
CA GLY A 620 -26.83 0.94 -20.29
C GLY A 620 -27.46 1.98 -19.36
N LEU A 621 -27.98 3.07 -19.93
CA LEU A 621 -28.58 4.17 -19.16
C LEU A 621 -30.10 4.06 -19.13
N ILE A 622 -30.67 4.34 -17.95
CA ILE A 622 -32.11 4.53 -17.76
C ILE A 622 -32.38 5.90 -17.11
N ASN A 623 -33.55 6.46 -17.40
CA ASN A 623 -34.16 7.50 -16.59
C ASN A 623 -35.17 6.84 -15.65
N LYS A 624 -35.02 7.07 -14.34
CA LYS A 624 -35.95 6.61 -13.30
C LYS A 624 -36.63 7.80 -12.64
N ASP A 625 -37.96 7.80 -12.62
CA ASP A 625 -38.74 8.71 -11.81
C ASP A 625 -38.63 8.30 -10.33
N ILE A 626 -38.15 9.22 -9.47
CA ILE A 626 -37.81 8.97 -8.06
C ILE A 626 -39.07 8.75 -7.20
N ASN A 627 -40.19 9.36 -7.57
CA ASN A 627 -41.43 9.38 -6.78
C ASN A 627 -42.35 8.20 -7.11
N THR A 628 -42.54 7.91 -8.39
CA THR A 628 -43.37 6.81 -8.91
C THR A 628 -42.59 5.51 -9.11
N GLY A 629 -41.25 5.58 -9.12
CA GLY A 629 -40.37 4.45 -9.44
C GLY A 629 -40.33 4.08 -10.92
N LYS A 630 -41.06 4.79 -11.80
CA LYS A 630 -41.18 4.47 -13.23
C LYS A 630 -39.82 4.53 -13.93
N ILE A 631 -39.44 3.43 -14.59
CA ILE A 631 -38.20 3.33 -15.37
C ILE A 631 -38.49 3.49 -16.86
N THR A 632 -37.68 4.30 -17.53
CA THR A 632 -37.67 4.46 -19.00
C THR A 632 -36.24 4.24 -19.50
N PRO A 633 -35.97 3.27 -20.40
CA PRO A 633 -34.66 3.14 -20.99
C PRO A 633 -34.26 4.38 -21.78
N LEU A 634 -33.02 4.83 -21.60
CA LEU A 634 -32.45 5.99 -22.30
C LEU A 634 -31.53 5.53 -23.43
N MET A 635 -30.61 4.59 -23.16
CA MET A 635 -29.62 4.09 -24.12
C MET A 635 -29.22 2.65 -23.78
N GLN A 636 -29.19 1.75 -24.77
CA GLN A 636 -28.68 0.38 -24.62
C GLN A 636 -27.90 -0.11 -25.86
N PRO A 637 -26.85 -0.96 -25.69
CA PRO A 637 -25.97 -1.07 -24.52
C PRO A 637 -24.82 -0.05 -24.60
N ILE A 638 -24.17 0.24 -23.47
CA ILE A 638 -22.86 0.93 -23.45
C ILE A 638 -21.76 -0.11 -23.66
N ALA A 639 -20.89 0.11 -24.64
CA ALA A 639 -19.76 -0.77 -24.90
C ALA A 639 -18.76 -0.73 -23.73
N ASN A 640 -18.20 -1.89 -23.36
CA ASN A 640 -17.13 -2.01 -22.37
C ASN A 640 -17.46 -1.48 -20.95
N LEU A 641 -18.74 -1.54 -20.54
CA LEU A 641 -19.24 -1.03 -19.26
C LEU A 641 -18.47 -1.55 -18.01
N ASP A 642 -17.97 -2.79 -18.05
CA ASP A 642 -17.18 -3.41 -16.96
C ASP A 642 -15.84 -2.70 -16.65
N TYR A 643 -15.36 -1.85 -17.56
CA TYR A 643 -14.16 -1.02 -17.40
C TYR A 643 -14.44 0.42 -16.95
N LEU A 644 -15.70 0.84 -16.92
CA LEU A 644 -16.07 2.19 -16.47
C LEU A 644 -16.04 2.32 -14.94
N VAL A 645 -15.73 3.54 -14.49
CA VAL A 645 -15.47 3.86 -13.08
C VAL A 645 -16.07 5.24 -12.73
N PRO A 646 -16.36 5.55 -11.46
CA PRO A 646 -17.08 6.77 -11.10
C PRO A 646 -16.39 8.06 -11.57
N GLY A 647 -17.03 8.77 -12.51
CA GLY A 647 -16.49 9.98 -13.15
C GLY A 647 -16.12 9.84 -14.63
N GLU A 648 -16.00 8.62 -15.16
CA GLU A 648 -15.70 8.39 -16.60
C GLU A 648 -16.96 8.40 -17.49
N LEU A 649 -18.07 8.98 -17.02
CA LEU A 649 -19.29 9.25 -17.80
C LEU A 649 -19.97 10.56 -17.35
N LYS A 650 -20.50 11.34 -18.31
CA LYS A 650 -21.28 12.57 -18.08
C LYS A 650 -22.46 12.60 -19.07
N ALA A 651 -23.69 12.55 -18.57
CA ALA A 651 -24.89 12.68 -19.39
C ALA A 651 -25.35 14.14 -19.53
N PHE A 652 -25.69 14.52 -20.77
CA PHE A 652 -26.36 15.77 -21.14
C PHE A 652 -27.77 15.44 -21.67
N GLU A 653 -28.51 16.45 -22.12
CA GLU A 653 -29.88 16.25 -22.62
C GLU A 653 -29.94 15.47 -23.93
N HIS A 654 -28.97 15.70 -24.83
CA HIS A 654 -28.93 15.15 -26.19
C HIS A 654 -27.67 14.33 -26.51
N SER A 655 -26.71 14.24 -25.59
CA SER A 655 -25.53 13.38 -25.75
C SER A 655 -24.96 12.90 -24.42
N ILE A 656 -24.10 11.87 -24.47
CA ILE A 656 -23.37 11.33 -23.32
C ILE A 656 -21.88 11.30 -23.67
N LEU A 657 -21.05 11.90 -22.82
CA LEU A 657 -19.60 11.73 -22.87
C LEU A 657 -19.18 10.55 -21.99
N THR A 658 -18.28 9.71 -22.48
CA THR A 658 -17.73 8.60 -21.70
C THR A 658 -16.31 8.23 -22.13
N VAL A 659 -15.58 7.48 -21.29
CA VAL A 659 -14.25 6.96 -21.63
C VAL A 659 -14.33 5.50 -22.02
N ILE A 660 -13.78 5.15 -23.17
CA ILE A 660 -13.49 3.75 -23.52
C ILE A 660 -12.00 3.44 -23.36
N LYS A 661 -11.67 2.15 -23.31
CA LYS A 661 -10.30 1.66 -23.21
C LYS A 661 -10.02 0.65 -24.33
N GLU A 662 -8.94 0.86 -25.06
CA GLU A 662 -8.50 0.00 -26.16
C GLU A 662 -7.03 -0.37 -25.96
N GLY A 663 -6.79 -1.57 -25.44
CA GLY A 663 -5.44 -1.99 -25.04
C GLY A 663 -4.91 -1.15 -23.86
N PRO A 664 -3.78 -0.43 -24.01
CA PRO A 664 -3.30 0.52 -23.01
C PRO A 664 -4.03 1.88 -23.09
N SER A 665 -4.35 2.36 -24.30
CA SER A 665 -4.93 3.68 -24.55
C SER A 665 -6.34 3.83 -23.99
N ARG A 666 -6.68 5.07 -23.64
CA ARG A 666 -8.03 5.51 -23.27
C ARG A 666 -8.49 6.59 -24.24
N HIS A 667 -9.78 6.63 -24.52
CA HIS A 667 -10.37 7.57 -25.46
C HIS A 667 -11.64 8.20 -24.90
N ILE A 668 -11.83 9.50 -25.10
CA ILE A 668 -13.13 10.16 -24.86
C ILE A 668 -14.00 9.96 -26.10
N GLN A 669 -15.20 9.41 -25.90
CA GLN A 669 -16.24 9.27 -26.91
C GLN A 669 -17.49 10.07 -26.52
N GLU A 670 -18.20 10.55 -27.53
CA GLU A 670 -19.56 11.08 -27.43
C GLU A 670 -20.54 10.13 -28.10
N TYR A 671 -21.62 9.81 -27.39
CA TYR A 671 -22.80 9.11 -27.91
C TYR A 671 -23.91 10.16 -28.08
N VAL A 672 -24.27 10.48 -29.33
CA VAL A 672 -25.35 11.42 -29.63
C VAL A 672 -26.68 10.68 -29.61
N MET A 673 -27.68 11.20 -28.90
CA MET A 673 -28.96 10.53 -28.73
C MET A 673 -29.95 10.92 -29.83
N ALA A 674 -30.54 9.91 -30.47
CA ALA A 674 -31.77 10.11 -31.25
C ALA A 674 -33.00 10.09 -30.33
N ASN A 675 -34.15 10.54 -30.84
CA ASN A 675 -35.46 10.41 -30.20
C ASN A 675 -35.94 8.93 -30.20
N GLY A 676 -35.23 8.06 -29.47
CA GLY A 676 -35.58 6.65 -29.32
C GLY A 676 -34.39 5.73 -29.03
N GLN A 677 -34.00 5.61 -27.75
CA GLN A 677 -33.30 4.47 -27.11
C GLN A 677 -31.96 3.95 -27.66
N GLN A 678 -31.49 4.46 -28.79
CA GLN A 678 -30.25 4.06 -29.46
C GLN A 678 -29.43 5.32 -29.80
N ALA A 679 -28.09 5.19 -29.80
CA ALA A 679 -27.22 6.29 -30.18
C ALA A 679 -27.32 6.53 -31.71
N ALA A 680 -27.64 7.76 -32.10
CA ALA A 680 -27.70 8.19 -33.50
C ALA A 680 -26.32 8.14 -34.17
N SER A 681 -25.27 8.44 -33.41
CA SER A 681 -23.88 8.29 -33.80
C SER A 681 -23.00 8.14 -32.56
N VAL A 682 -21.86 7.47 -32.75
CA VAL A 682 -20.76 7.42 -31.77
C VAL A 682 -19.58 8.15 -32.39
N LYS A 683 -19.02 9.12 -31.66
CA LYS A 683 -17.94 9.99 -32.14
C LYS A 683 -16.75 9.92 -31.20
N LEU A 684 -15.61 9.47 -31.72
CA LEU A 684 -14.32 9.64 -31.05
C LEU A 684 -13.97 11.13 -30.99
N LEU A 685 -13.74 11.67 -29.78
CA LEU A 685 -13.41 13.08 -29.59
C LEU A 685 -11.91 13.30 -29.36
N MET A 686 -11.25 12.43 -28.61
CA MET A 686 -9.86 12.59 -28.16
C MET A 686 -9.27 11.25 -27.70
N GLU A 687 -8.01 10.97 -28.08
CA GLU A 687 -7.15 10.00 -27.38
C GLU A 687 -6.51 10.65 -26.16
N LEU A 688 -6.51 9.95 -25.03
CA LEU A 688 -5.90 10.41 -23.78
C LEU A 688 -4.50 9.80 -23.62
N PRO A 689 -3.55 10.49 -22.97
CA PRO A 689 -2.21 9.98 -22.77
C PRO A 689 -2.19 8.64 -22.02
N ASP A 690 -1.14 7.88 -22.26
CA ASP A 690 -0.84 6.64 -21.54
C ASP A 690 -0.89 6.86 -20.01
N ARG A 691 -1.43 5.89 -19.28
CA ARG A 691 -1.62 5.93 -17.80
C ARG A 691 -2.51 7.08 -17.29
N SER A 692 -3.41 7.58 -18.12
CA SER A 692 -4.49 8.49 -17.72
C SER A 692 -5.67 7.76 -17.06
N ARG A 693 -6.51 8.51 -16.33
CA ARG A 693 -7.87 8.12 -15.90
C ARG A 693 -8.70 9.40 -15.70
N VAL A 694 -9.84 9.52 -16.40
CA VAL A 694 -10.72 10.69 -16.27
C VAL A 694 -11.43 10.61 -14.93
N THR A 695 -11.67 11.77 -14.32
CA THR A 695 -12.31 11.86 -13.00
C THR A 695 -13.53 12.78 -13.00
N ASP A 696 -13.61 13.76 -13.90
CA ASP A 696 -14.83 14.53 -14.16
C ASP A 696 -14.81 15.20 -15.54
N PHE A 697 -15.99 15.54 -16.04
CA PHE A 697 -16.19 16.46 -17.17
C PHE A 697 -16.80 17.76 -16.63
N ASN A 698 -16.49 18.91 -17.22
CA ASN A 698 -17.08 20.18 -16.79
C ASN A 698 -18.59 20.25 -17.13
N SER A 699 -19.30 21.26 -16.63
CA SER A 699 -20.77 21.30 -16.73
C SER A 699 -21.32 21.48 -18.15
N ASP A 700 -20.51 21.90 -19.12
CA ASP A 700 -20.85 22.05 -20.55
C ASP A 700 -20.25 20.96 -21.47
N GLY A 701 -19.48 20.01 -20.91
CA GLY A 701 -18.87 18.91 -21.65
C GLY A 701 -17.71 19.29 -22.58
N THR A 702 -17.24 20.54 -22.59
CA THR A 702 -16.11 20.95 -23.44
C THR A 702 -14.75 20.55 -22.87
N LYS A 703 -14.65 20.22 -21.58
CA LYS A 703 -13.41 19.88 -20.90
C LYS A 703 -13.56 18.67 -19.97
N ALA A 704 -12.49 17.89 -19.84
CA ALA A 704 -12.38 16.81 -18.85
C ALA A 704 -11.15 17.00 -17.97
N ILE A 705 -11.26 16.69 -16.68
CA ILE A 705 -10.11 16.51 -15.80
C ILE A 705 -9.74 15.03 -15.79
N PHE A 706 -8.46 14.74 -15.98
CA PHE A 706 -7.88 13.44 -15.73
C PHE A 706 -6.63 13.58 -14.86
N PHE A 707 -6.28 12.50 -14.17
CA PHE A 707 -4.93 12.36 -13.65
C PHE A 707 -4.10 11.48 -14.57
N LYS A 708 -2.79 11.74 -14.64
CA LYS A 708 -1.80 11.00 -15.40
C LYS A 708 -0.65 10.61 -14.48
N THR A 709 -0.46 9.30 -14.27
CA THR A 709 0.71 8.79 -13.54
C THR A 709 1.86 8.63 -14.52
N ASP A 710 2.97 9.33 -14.27
CA ASP A 710 4.12 9.30 -15.17
C ASP A 710 4.88 7.97 -15.12
N ALA A 711 5.88 7.81 -16.00
CA ALA A 711 6.88 6.77 -15.79
C ALA A 711 7.62 7.05 -14.49
N PRO A 712 7.72 6.09 -13.54
CA PRO A 712 8.52 6.30 -12.34
C PRO A 712 9.97 6.53 -12.74
N LYS A 713 10.62 7.45 -12.02
CA LYS A 713 12.07 7.65 -12.08
C LYS A 713 12.69 7.26 -10.75
N GLY A 714 13.94 6.86 -10.78
CA GLY A 714 14.70 6.58 -9.57
C GLY A 714 16.17 6.83 -9.82
N ASP A 715 16.73 7.81 -9.12
CA ASP A 715 18.16 8.12 -9.14
C ASP A 715 18.79 7.65 -7.81
N ILE A 716 20.06 7.27 -7.83
CA ILE A 716 20.87 7.15 -6.60
C ILE A 716 21.43 8.53 -6.23
N MET A 717 21.18 8.92 -4.99
CA MET A 717 21.56 10.21 -4.41
C MET A 717 22.59 10.02 -3.29
N THR A 718 23.39 11.04 -2.99
CA THR A 718 24.25 11.09 -1.80
C THR A 718 23.93 12.31 -0.94
N ILE A 719 23.94 12.11 0.38
CA ILE A 719 23.83 13.14 1.41
C ILE A 719 25.23 13.42 1.95
N GLN A 720 25.70 14.66 1.79
CA GLN A 720 26.88 15.16 2.47
C GLN A 720 26.48 15.63 3.87
N LEU A 721 27.02 14.97 4.89
CA LEU A 721 26.82 15.31 6.29
C LEU A 721 27.95 16.23 6.77
N SER A 722 27.62 17.26 7.56
CA SER A 722 28.64 18.07 8.23
C SER A 722 29.54 17.20 9.12
N GLN A 723 30.83 17.53 9.16
CA GLN A 723 31.77 16.97 10.14
C GLN A 723 31.47 17.50 11.54
#